data_AF-A0A327M9Y8-F1
#
_entry.id   AF-A0A327M9Y8-F1
#
_cell.length_a   1.000
_cell.length_b   1.000
_cell.length_c   1.000
_cell.angle_alpha   90.00
_cell.angle_beta   90.00
_cell.angle_gamma   90.00
#
_symmetry.space_group_name_H-M   'P 1'
#
loop_
_entity.id
_entity.type
_entity.pdbx_description
1 polymer ?
#
loop_
_entity_poly.entity_id
_entity_poly.type
_entity_poly.pdbx_seq_one_letter_code
_entity_poly.pdbx_strand_id
1 'polypeptide(L)'
;MRLAQSSAVQRGSMGSRFSLGVMGCWAGPDAPHPGAAAVAAARVADSRGREHAAAHHPPASGLTTGTPCLGCRMGKNAASQRGRREGRLQQQGMAGETSGGSAPAPLRDPAALRRVLSPRSVAVIGVSAEPTRFGGRTVTNLANFAGPVWGVNPKYAGRDLHGRPCLASLDDIPEVPDCVLIALPREQIMGAVEACIRKGAGGVIAYASGYGETGLAERVAEEAALRARCREAGLPLVGVNCLGIVDHVLKAGVTFMPEYARLVAPAGGVAITSQSGALGYALMQAAERGFSVCHMTTAGNATDLDVCDLAAYQLSMPECRAVALAVEGLRDGRRLQLLGEAARRAGKPIVALKLGRGEAGAAAAVSHTGSLAGSAAAWSAAFRRAGMAEVEDFDALLETAGLFAKAGRPKARGVAIVTASGGAGIMAADHAEALGLDMPQPGAAAKAVLEAAIPDFGAARNPCDLTAQAAGDPTSFGKCVLAMAADPQYGVIVYPQVYSHHQTTPGRIAEIASLTEQCGKPIIVAWIPEQLEGPGAVAADASPVVPLFRSMRRLMNAVRLWQEHYATPPAGEPEAPAGLAGALAALPARGAVLTEAEAKTLFARVGVPVVEERRAATAEAAAEAAAALGFPVVLKLDSPDIAHKTEVGGVRLRLGDAAAVRAAFAEIMGSARRHAPAARLDGVLVQRMSRGGVELILGGRRDGQFGPMVLVGTGGVQAELWKDVALDIAPVSPARAEAMLRSLRGFPLLDGFRGAPKADLAAVARAVSAFSVLLAAAGERIAEAEVNPLIAGDWGCLAVDGLVRAGE
;
A
#
# COMPACT_ATOMS: atom_id res chain seq x y z
N MET A 1 11.91 -50.56 35.68
CA MET A 1 12.94 -51.57 36.00
C MET A 1 12.76 -52.74 35.02
N ARG A 2 13.82 -53.20 34.30
CA ARG A 2 14.01 -54.48 33.54
C ARG A 2 12.82 -55.10 32.75
N LEU A 3 12.92 -55.76 31.59
CA LEU A 3 13.85 -56.01 30.45
C LEU A 3 12.88 -56.51 29.32
N ALA A 4 12.98 -56.24 28.00
CA ALA A 4 14.07 -56.28 27.02
C ALA A 4 14.43 -57.71 26.50
N GLN A 5 14.71 -57.80 25.18
CA GLN A 5 15.32 -58.91 24.41
C GLN A 5 14.45 -60.15 24.06
N SER A 6 14.65 -60.88 22.94
CA SER A 6 15.30 -60.59 21.63
C SER A 6 15.09 -61.75 20.61
N SER A 7 15.48 -61.55 19.32
CA SER A 7 16.17 -62.52 18.39
C SER A 7 15.64 -63.97 18.13
N ALA A 8 15.82 -64.63 16.97
CA ALA A 8 16.27 -64.23 15.62
C ALA A 8 16.13 -65.39 14.57
N VAL A 9 15.92 -65.02 13.31
CA VAL A 9 16.50 -65.53 12.02
C VAL A 9 16.91 -67.02 11.85
N GLN A 10 16.35 -67.69 10.81
CA GLN A 10 16.96 -68.63 9.79
C GLN A 10 15.88 -69.60 9.22
N ARG A 11 16.02 -70.35 8.10
CA ARG A 11 16.47 -70.12 6.70
C ARG A 11 16.22 -71.43 5.87
N GLY A 12 15.93 -71.35 4.56
CA GLY A 12 15.85 -72.49 3.59
C GLY A 12 14.42 -72.76 3.05
N SER A 13 14.10 -72.90 1.74
CA SER A 13 14.67 -73.60 0.55
C SER A 13 14.18 -75.04 0.40
N MET A 14 13.74 -75.59 -0.75
CA MET A 14 13.75 -75.20 -2.20
C MET A 14 12.34 -75.41 -2.83
N GLY A 15 11.92 -74.94 -4.02
CA GLY A 15 12.41 -75.15 -5.43
C GLY A 15 11.33 -75.93 -6.23
N SER A 16 11.26 -76.08 -7.57
CA SER A 16 11.82 -75.48 -8.82
C SER A 16 10.89 -75.99 -9.99
N ARG A 17 10.86 -75.57 -11.27
CA ARG A 17 11.69 -74.82 -12.26
C ARG A 17 10.77 -73.78 -12.96
N PHE A 18 10.90 -73.19 -14.17
CA PHE A 18 11.69 -73.25 -15.43
C PHE A 18 11.91 -71.76 -15.90
N SER A 19 12.88 -71.25 -16.70
CA SER A 19 13.80 -71.69 -17.78
C SER A 19 13.15 -71.83 -19.18
N LEU A 20 13.52 -71.16 -20.28
CA LEU A 20 14.73 -70.43 -20.76
C LEU A 20 14.31 -69.14 -21.56
N GLY A 21 15.14 -68.35 -22.29
CA GLY A 21 16.54 -68.48 -22.77
C GLY A 21 17.20 -67.13 -23.17
N VAL A 22 18.34 -67.14 -23.90
CA VAL A 22 19.36 -66.04 -23.91
C VAL A 22 20.03 -65.81 -25.28
N MET A 23 20.76 -64.69 -25.44
CA MET A 23 21.74 -64.29 -26.51
C MET A 23 21.14 -63.61 -27.78
N GLY A 24 21.88 -62.82 -28.58
CA GLY A 24 23.31 -62.44 -28.60
C GLY A 24 23.60 -61.16 -29.44
N CYS A 25 24.84 -60.87 -29.85
CA CYS A 25 25.27 -59.57 -30.41
C CYS A 25 25.93 -59.58 -31.82
N TRP A 26 25.78 -58.44 -32.52
CA TRP A 26 26.68 -57.83 -33.54
C TRP A 26 26.70 -58.30 -35.02
N ALA A 27 27.18 -57.37 -35.87
CA ALA A 27 27.51 -57.41 -37.31
C ALA A 27 26.37 -57.24 -38.37
N GLY A 28 26.74 -56.61 -39.51
CA GLY A 28 25.97 -56.47 -40.78
C GLY A 28 26.83 -56.95 -41.98
N PRO A 29 26.73 -56.42 -43.22
CA PRO A 29 25.95 -55.28 -43.75
C PRO A 29 25.10 -55.60 -45.01
N ASP A 30 24.44 -54.60 -45.63
CA ASP A 30 24.51 -54.29 -47.08
C ASP A 30 23.72 -52.99 -47.46
N ALA A 31 23.88 -52.48 -48.70
CA ALA A 31 23.38 -51.17 -49.19
C ALA A 31 22.54 -51.31 -50.51
N PRO A 32 21.95 -50.27 -51.17
CA PRO A 32 22.61 -49.01 -51.62
C PRO A 32 21.77 -47.68 -51.57
N HIS A 33 22.42 -46.59 -52.01
CA HIS A 33 21.90 -45.20 -52.28
C HIS A 33 21.21 -45.08 -53.67
N PRO A 34 20.73 -43.89 -54.16
CA PRO A 34 20.64 -42.51 -53.60
C PRO A 34 19.18 -41.92 -53.63
N GLY A 35 18.86 -40.65 -53.29
CA GLY A 35 19.59 -39.54 -52.62
C GLY A 35 19.01 -38.13 -52.95
N ALA A 36 19.29 -37.13 -52.08
CA ALA A 36 19.20 -35.65 -52.29
C ALA A 36 17.83 -34.96 -52.55
N ALA A 37 17.61 -33.64 -52.29
CA ALA A 37 18.18 -32.70 -51.30
C ALA A 37 17.43 -31.32 -51.23
N ALA A 38 17.40 -30.72 -50.03
CA ALA A 38 17.72 -29.31 -49.70
C ALA A 38 16.91 -28.05 -50.19
N VAL A 39 16.52 -27.23 -49.18
CA VAL A 39 16.83 -25.76 -49.01
C VAL A 39 15.99 -24.65 -49.70
N ALA A 40 16.00 -23.45 -49.05
CA ALA A 40 15.44 -22.13 -49.39
C ALA A 40 13.91 -21.97 -49.23
N ALA A 41 13.33 -20.94 -48.58
CA ALA A 41 13.48 -19.46 -48.63
C ALA A 41 12.73 -18.82 -49.83
N ALA A 42 12.13 -17.62 -49.77
CA ALA A 42 12.24 -16.54 -48.78
C ALA A 42 10.99 -15.61 -48.71
N ARG A 43 10.97 -14.71 -47.69
CA ARG A 43 10.52 -13.29 -47.70
C ARG A 43 9.29 -12.81 -48.51
N VAL A 44 8.41 -12.02 -47.82
CA VAL A 44 7.92 -10.64 -48.14
C VAL A 44 7.23 -10.42 -49.52
N ALA A 45 6.04 -9.82 -49.67
CA ALA A 45 5.38 -8.77 -48.86
C ALA A 45 3.83 -8.79 -48.88
N ASP A 46 3.25 -8.04 -47.93
CA ASP A 46 2.16 -7.05 -48.08
C ASP A 46 1.25 -7.08 -49.34
N SER A 47 -0.07 -7.23 -49.12
CA SER A 47 -1.06 -6.32 -49.72
C SER A 47 -2.41 -6.33 -48.98
N ARG A 48 -3.20 -5.27 -49.18
CA ARG A 48 -4.43 -4.92 -48.43
C ARG A 48 -5.70 -5.40 -49.13
N GLY A 49 -6.74 -5.76 -48.35
CA GLY A 49 -8.13 -5.94 -48.84
C GLY A 49 -8.90 -6.92 -47.97
N ARG A 50 -9.72 -6.46 -47.00
CA ARG A 50 -11.12 -5.96 -47.09
C ARG A 50 -12.18 -7.06 -47.27
N GLU A 51 -13.09 -7.07 -46.28
CA GLU A 51 -14.54 -7.35 -46.35
C GLU A 51 -15.08 -8.79 -46.49
N HIS A 52 -15.83 -9.15 -45.43
CA HIS A 52 -17.08 -9.93 -45.40
C HIS A 52 -17.27 -11.20 -46.25
N ALA A 53 -17.34 -12.34 -45.55
CA ALA A 53 -18.52 -13.20 -45.58
C ALA A 53 -18.70 -13.90 -44.20
N ALA A 54 -19.91 -14.38 -43.90
CA ALA A 54 -20.20 -15.13 -42.67
C ALA A 54 -20.60 -16.57 -43.00
N ALA A 55 -20.21 -17.53 -42.16
CA ALA A 55 -20.67 -18.91 -42.25
C ALA A 55 -20.94 -19.53 -40.87
N HIS A 56 -22.13 -20.11 -40.77
CA HIS A 56 -22.72 -20.83 -39.66
C HIS A 56 -21.87 -21.99 -39.11
N HIS A 57 -22.04 -22.27 -37.81
CA HIS A 57 -21.85 -23.61 -37.24
C HIS A 57 -23.22 -24.30 -36.98
N PRO A 58 -23.31 -25.64 -37.12
CA PRO A 58 -24.53 -26.41 -36.86
C PRO A 58 -24.69 -26.79 -35.37
N PRO A 59 -25.89 -27.22 -34.93
CA PRO A 59 -26.17 -27.62 -33.56
C PRO A 59 -25.86 -29.12 -33.27
N ALA A 60 -25.64 -29.44 -31.99
CA ALA A 60 -25.67 -30.80 -31.47
C ALA A 60 -26.37 -30.83 -30.10
N SER A 61 -27.10 -31.89 -29.79
CA SER A 61 -27.87 -32.07 -28.55
C SER A 61 -27.33 -33.24 -27.71
N GLY A 62 -27.41 -33.13 -26.38
CA GLY A 62 -26.93 -34.17 -25.45
C GLY A 62 -27.50 -33.97 -24.04
N LEU A 63 -28.26 -34.95 -23.56
CA LEU A 63 -29.10 -34.92 -22.33
C LEU A 63 -28.34 -35.19 -21.01
N THR A 64 -29.08 -35.07 -19.89
CA THR A 64 -28.80 -35.56 -18.52
C THR A 64 -27.86 -34.69 -17.65
N THR A 65 -28.08 -34.49 -16.33
CA THR A 65 -29.22 -34.81 -15.41
C THR A 65 -29.15 -33.90 -14.16
N GLY A 66 -30.28 -33.59 -13.51
CA GLY A 66 -30.29 -32.96 -12.17
C GLY A 66 -31.60 -32.23 -11.81
N THR A 67 -32.19 -32.56 -10.65
CA THR A 67 -33.45 -31.99 -10.11
C THR A 67 -33.21 -30.83 -9.12
N PRO A 68 -34.22 -30.07 -8.64
CA PRO A 68 -34.14 -28.61 -8.76
C PRO A 68 -34.00 -27.83 -7.43
N CYS A 69 -33.40 -26.64 -7.52
CA CYS A 69 -33.52 -25.61 -6.48
C CYS A 69 -34.89 -24.89 -6.60
N LEU A 70 -35.60 -24.73 -5.48
CA LEU A 70 -36.86 -23.98 -5.46
C LEU A 70 -36.63 -22.46 -5.37
N GLY A 71 -37.33 -21.73 -6.24
CA GLY A 71 -38.25 -20.71 -5.73
C GLY A 71 -37.74 -19.29 -5.48
N CYS A 72 -37.23 -18.61 -6.52
CA CYS A 72 -37.28 -17.14 -6.56
C CYS A 72 -38.26 -16.68 -7.65
N ARG A 73 -39.42 -16.14 -7.26
CA ARG A 73 -40.47 -15.70 -8.19
C ARG A 73 -40.12 -14.34 -8.81
N MET A 74 -39.71 -14.31 -10.07
CA MET A 74 -39.72 -13.05 -10.84
C MET A 74 -41.13 -12.74 -11.35
N GLY A 75 -41.64 -11.55 -11.00
CA GLY A 75 -42.77 -10.94 -11.70
C GLY A 75 -42.29 -10.36 -13.03
N LYS A 76 -42.96 -10.71 -14.15
CA LYS A 76 -42.71 -10.09 -15.45
C LYS A 76 -43.39 -8.73 -15.53
N ASN A 77 -42.71 -7.69 -16.03
CA ASN A 77 -43.34 -6.67 -16.88
C ASN A 77 -42.31 -5.71 -17.51
N ALA A 78 -42.81 -4.87 -18.43
CA ALA A 78 -42.15 -3.77 -19.14
C ALA A 78 -41.03 -4.18 -20.12
N ALA A 79 -41.30 -3.92 -21.40
CA ALA A 79 -40.31 -3.88 -22.47
C ALA A 79 -40.17 -2.44 -23.01
N SER A 80 -39.24 -2.26 -23.95
CA SER A 80 -39.10 -1.16 -24.91
C SER A 80 -38.14 0.01 -24.59
N GLN A 81 -37.69 0.64 -25.69
CA GLN A 81 -36.99 1.92 -25.83
C GLN A 81 -35.57 2.06 -25.25
N ARG A 82 -34.57 1.78 -26.10
CA ARG A 82 -33.20 2.32 -25.95
C ARG A 82 -33.19 3.81 -26.32
N GLY A 83 -33.02 4.70 -25.34
CA GLY A 83 -32.68 6.11 -25.57
C GLY A 83 -31.23 6.40 -25.17
N ARG A 84 -30.43 7.02 -26.05
CA ARG A 84 -29.14 7.60 -25.64
C ARG A 84 -29.43 8.88 -24.83
N ARG A 85 -28.85 9.01 -23.64
CA ARG A 85 -28.72 10.28 -22.92
C ARG A 85 -27.34 10.37 -22.29
N GLU A 86 -26.75 11.56 -22.38
CA GLU A 86 -25.44 11.86 -21.81
C GLU A 86 -25.59 12.11 -20.30
N GLY A 87 -24.81 11.39 -19.50
CA GLY A 87 -24.88 11.47 -18.05
C GLY A 87 -24.13 12.67 -17.48
N ARG A 88 -24.78 13.83 -17.41
CA ARG A 88 -24.36 14.87 -16.44
C ARG A 88 -24.59 14.33 -15.03
N LEU A 89 -23.55 13.82 -14.38
CA LEU A 89 -23.57 13.49 -12.96
C LEU A 89 -23.68 14.77 -12.14
N GLN A 90 -24.89 15.10 -11.69
CA GLN A 90 -25.08 16.11 -10.66
C GLN A 90 -24.59 15.54 -9.33
N GLN A 91 -23.42 15.99 -8.88
CA GLN A 91 -23.04 15.87 -7.48
C GLN A 91 -23.95 16.79 -6.67
N GLN A 92 -24.96 16.22 -6.00
CA GLN A 92 -25.68 16.90 -4.92
C GLN A 92 -25.00 16.52 -3.60
N GLY A 93 -24.67 17.53 -2.80
CA GLY A 93 -23.75 17.36 -1.69
C GLY A 93 -24.30 16.53 -0.53
N MET A 94 -23.61 15.45 -0.19
CA MET A 94 -23.54 15.04 1.22
C MET A 94 -22.66 16.05 1.95
N ALA A 95 -23.25 16.83 2.85
CA ALA A 95 -22.52 17.68 3.80
C ALA A 95 -21.88 16.81 4.90
N GLY A 96 -20.89 16.01 4.53
CA GLY A 96 -19.92 15.50 5.51
C GLY A 96 -19.10 16.67 6.06
N GLU A 97 -18.66 16.57 7.31
CA GLU A 97 -17.79 17.57 7.94
C GLU A 97 -16.43 17.62 7.23
N THR A 98 -16.31 18.45 6.20
CA THR A 98 -15.02 18.74 5.56
C THR A 98 -14.11 19.39 6.60
N SER A 99 -12.88 18.89 6.69
CA SER A 99 -11.92 19.21 7.75
C SER A 99 -11.30 20.61 7.61
N GLY A 100 -12.14 21.63 7.74
CA GLY A 100 -11.77 23.04 7.62
C GLY A 100 -10.82 23.49 8.72
N GLY A 101 -9.65 23.99 8.33
CA GLY A 101 -8.65 24.74 9.12
C GLY A 101 -8.03 24.07 10.36
N SER A 102 -8.60 22.99 10.86
CA SER A 102 -8.29 22.38 12.15
C SER A 102 -7.23 21.28 12.04
N ALA A 103 -6.40 21.16 13.08
CA ALA A 103 -5.43 20.07 13.22
C ALA A 103 -6.13 18.68 13.20
N PRO A 104 -5.45 17.60 12.79
CA PRO A 104 -6.02 16.26 12.86
C PRO A 104 -6.45 15.90 14.28
N ALA A 105 -7.58 15.20 14.38
CA ALA A 105 -8.05 14.72 15.68
C ALA A 105 -6.98 13.82 16.32
N PRO A 106 -6.58 14.04 17.58
CA PRO A 106 -5.47 13.32 18.19
C PRO A 106 -5.76 11.82 18.31
N LEU A 107 -4.70 11.01 18.30
CA LEU A 107 -4.81 9.60 18.68
C LEU A 107 -5.29 9.48 20.13
N ARG A 108 -6.10 8.47 20.42
CA ARG A 108 -6.43 8.10 21.79
C ARG A 108 -5.16 7.64 22.53
N ASP A 109 -5.07 7.95 23.82
CA ASP A 109 -3.99 7.47 24.68
C ASP A 109 -4.02 5.93 24.80
N PRO A 110 -2.95 5.20 24.41
CA PRO A 110 -2.85 3.76 24.59
C PRO A 110 -3.11 3.29 26.03
N ALA A 111 -2.74 4.07 27.05
CA ALA A 111 -2.98 3.71 28.44
C ALA A 111 -4.48 3.66 28.78
N ALA A 112 -5.28 4.58 28.22
CA ALA A 112 -6.74 4.58 28.35
C ALA A 112 -7.40 3.42 27.59
N LEU A 113 -6.86 3.03 26.43
CA LEU A 113 -7.38 1.92 25.63
C LEU A 113 -7.07 0.53 26.21
N ARG A 114 -6.08 0.41 27.11
CA ARG A 114 -5.62 -0.87 27.66
C ARG A 114 -6.75 -1.73 28.23
N ARG A 115 -7.74 -1.14 28.90
CA ARG A 115 -8.85 -1.91 29.52
C ARG A 115 -9.69 -2.65 28.48
N VAL A 116 -9.96 -2.05 27.32
CA VAL A 116 -10.77 -2.70 26.27
C VAL A 116 -9.94 -3.57 25.32
N LEU A 117 -8.66 -3.23 25.09
CA LEU A 117 -7.81 -3.91 24.11
C LEU A 117 -6.91 -5.03 24.68
N SER A 118 -6.51 -4.96 25.95
CA SER A 118 -5.89 -6.10 26.67
C SER A 118 -6.56 -6.26 28.04
N PRO A 119 -7.85 -6.66 28.07
CA PRO A 119 -8.66 -6.71 29.29
C PRO A 119 -8.14 -7.74 30.30
N ARG A 120 -8.25 -7.43 31.60
CA ARG A 120 -8.06 -8.42 32.68
C ARG A 120 -9.37 -9.08 33.12
N SER A 121 -10.51 -8.54 32.70
CA SER A 121 -11.85 -9.07 32.99
C SER A 121 -12.83 -8.74 31.86
N VAL A 122 -13.74 -9.66 31.54
CA VAL A 122 -14.64 -9.53 30.38
C VAL A 122 -16.10 -9.83 30.75
N ALA A 123 -17.03 -8.98 30.35
CA ALA A 123 -18.47 -9.27 30.37
C ALA A 123 -19.01 -9.50 28.96
N VAL A 124 -19.95 -10.44 28.79
CA VAL A 124 -20.57 -10.76 27.49
C VAL A 124 -22.09 -10.61 27.59
N ILE A 125 -22.59 -9.46 27.15
CA ILE A 125 -24.03 -9.18 27.03
C ILE A 125 -24.57 -9.88 25.78
N GLY A 126 -25.67 -10.63 25.93
CA GLY A 126 -26.27 -11.40 24.83
C GLY A 126 -25.75 -12.84 24.72
N VAL A 127 -25.13 -13.37 25.77
CA VAL A 127 -24.78 -14.80 25.86
C VAL A 127 -26.02 -15.70 25.70
N SER A 128 -25.85 -16.87 25.08
CA SER A 128 -26.91 -17.86 24.87
C SER A 128 -26.45 -19.27 25.23
N ALA A 129 -27.37 -20.11 25.69
CA ALA A 129 -27.12 -21.54 25.91
C ALA A 129 -26.76 -22.30 24.62
N GLU A 130 -27.16 -21.79 23.45
CA GLU A 130 -26.66 -22.26 22.17
C GLU A 130 -25.23 -21.72 21.92
N PRO A 131 -24.20 -22.57 21.82
CA PRO A 131 -22.79 -22.14 21.72
C PRO A 131 -22.43 -21.57 20.35
N THR A 132 -23.27 -21.80 19.32
CA THR A 132 -23.01 -21.39 17.93
C THR A 132 -23.36 -19.92 17.63
N ARG A 133 -24.07 -19.22 18.53
CA ARG A 133 -24.36 -17.77 18.41
C ARG A 133 -23.18 -16.93 18.93
N PHE A 134 -23.06 -15.69 18.48
CA PHE A 134 -21.89 -14.85 18.75
C PHE A 134 -21.53 -14.69 20.24
N GLY A 135 -22.51 -14.47 21.11
CA GLY A 135 -22.29 -14.41 22.57
C GLY A 135 -21.82 -15.74 23.16
N GLY A 136 -22.42 -16.86 22.77
CA GLY A 136 -21.99 -18.21 23.17
C GLY A 136 -20.57 -18.54 22.71
N ARG A 137 -20.27 -18.29 21.41
CA ARG A 137 -18.92 -18.49 20.84
C ARG A 137 -17.87 -17.67 21.56
N THR A 138 -18.15 -16.42 21.90
CA THR A 138 -17.15 -15.57 22.56
C THR A 138 -16.84 -16.06 23.98
N VAL A 139 -17.84 -16.51 24.74
CA VAL A 139 -17.59 -17.14 26.06
C VAL A 139 -16.75 -18.42 25.90
N THR A 140 -17.03 -19.25 24.90
CA THR A 140 -16.22 -20.44 24.58
C THR A 140 -14.79 -20.10 24.17
N ASN A 141 -14.59 -19.02 23.40
CA ASN A 141 -13.27 -18.54 22.99
C ASN A 141 -12.43 -17.99 24.16
N LEU A 142 -13.09 -17.56 25.24
CA LEU A 142 -12.47 -17.16 26.49
C LEU A 142 -12.25 -18.34 27.46
N ALA A 143 -12.33 -19.60 27.02
CA ALA A 143 -12.02 -20.76 27.87
C ALA A 143 -10.57 -20.75 28.41
N ASN A 144 -9.61 -20.28 27.62
CA ASN A 144 -8.20 -20.20 28.00
C ASN A 144 -7.81 -18.87 28.68
N PHE A 145 -8.74 -17.92 28.79
CA PHE A 145 -8.50 -16.62 29.39
C PHE A 145 -8.53 -16.72 30.92
N ALA A 146 -7.41 -16.35 31.56
CA ALA A 146 -7.21 -16.49 33.00
C ALA A 146 -8.00 -15.49 33.86
N GLY A 147 -8.50 -14.40 33.28
CA GLY A 147 -9.34 -13.43 33.98
C GLY A 147 -10.78 -13.92 34.20
N PRO A 148 -11.55 -13.24 35.08
CA PRO A 148 -12.96 -13.52 35.23
C PRO A 148 -13.74 -13.15 33.96
N VAL A 149 -14.73 -13.99 33.64
CA VAL A 149 -15.64 -13.82 32.51
C VAL A 149 -17.06 -14.02 33.00
N TRP A 150 -17.93 -13.06 32.72
CA TRP A 150 -19.35 -13.10 33.11
C TRP A 150 -20.25 -13.04 31.88
N GLY A 151 -21.19 -13.98 31.77
CA GLY A 151 -22.30 -13.87 30.84
C GLY A 151 -23.39 -12.95 31.40
N VAL A 152 -24.05 -12.16 30.55
CA VAL A 152 -25.20 -11.35 30.94
C VAL A 152 -26.37 -11.63 30.00
N ASN A 153 -27.42 -12.26 30.53
CA ASN A 153 -28.71 -12.47 29.87
C ASN A 153 -29.82 -12.81 30.90
N PRO A 154 -30.85 -11.95 31.08
CA PRO A 154 -31.97 -12.20 31.99
C PRO A 154 -32.64 -13.57 31.86
N LYS A 155 -32.73 -14.11 30.63
CA LYS A 155 -33.36 -15.41 30.34
C LYS A 155 -32.60 -16.60 30.95
N TYR A 156 -31.31 -16.43 31.22
CA TYR A 156 -30.41 -17.49 31.69
C TYR A 156 -29.72 -17.12 33.01
N ALA A 157 -30.19 -16.09 33.72
CA ALA A 157 -29.66 -15.67 35.01
C ALA A 157 -29.62 -16.82 36.03
N GLY A 158 -28.54 -16.90 36.80
CA GLY A 158 -28.31 -17.95 37.79
C GLY A 158 -27.90 -19.31 37.22
N ARG A 159 -27.65 -19.41 35.90
CA ARG A 159 -27.12 -20.62 35.26
C ARG A 159 -25.64 -20.45 34.94
N ASP A 160 -24.91 -21.56 34.90
CA ASP A 160 -23.66 -21.62 34.15
C ASP A 160 -23.97 -21.73 32.65
N LEU A 161 -23.25 -20.99 31.81
CA LEU A 161 -23.24 -21.13 30.36
C LEU A 161 -21.79 -21.24 29.88
N HIS A 162 -21.44 -22.38 29.28
CA HIS A 162 -20.11 -22.67 28.71
C HIS A 162 -18.95 -22.58 29.73
N GLY A 163 -19.21 -22.94 31.00
CA GLY A 163 -18.23 -22.92 32.08
C GLY A 163 -18.03 -21.55 32.75
N ARG A 164 -18.94 -20.60 32.51
CA ARG A 164 -18.92 -19.25 33.09
C ARG A 164 -20.32 -18.87 33.63
N PRO A 165 -20.41 -18.12 34.75
CA PRO A 165 -21.69 -17.72 35.34
C PRO A 165 -22.46 -16.73 34.45
N CYS A 166 -23.78 -16.90 34.37
CA CYS A 166 -24.69 -15.99 33.68
C CYS A 166 -25.55 -15.20 34.67
N LEU A 167 -25.52 -13.87 34.54
CA LEU A 167 -26.19 -12.90 35.40
C LEU A 167 -27.38 -12.24 34.67
N ALA A 168 -28.27 -11.60 35.42
CA ALA A 168 -29.44 -10.94 34.84
C ALA A 168 -29.07 -9.62 34.14
N SER A 169 -28.24 -8.81 34.78
CA SER A 169 -27.79 -7.51 34.30
C SER A 169 -26.26 -7.36 34.37
N LEU A 170 -25.75 -6.28 33.77
CA LEU A 170 -24.35 -5.87 33.94
C LEU A 170 -24.11 -5.30 35.36
N ASP A 171 -25.15 -4.75 35.97
CA ASP A 171 -25.09 -4.14 37.30
C ASP A 171 -24.85 -5.19 38.40
N ASP A 172 -25.31 -6.44 38.20
CA ASP A 172 -25.07 -7.60 39.08
C ASP A 172 -23.63 -8.13 39.13
N ILE A 173 -22.73 -7.69 38.22
CA ILE A 173 -21.33 -8.13 38.23
C ILE A 173 -20.64 -7.58 39.50
N PRO A 174 -19.90 -8.38 40.30
CA PRO A 174 -19.30 -7.91 41.55
C PRO A 174 -18.20 -6.85 41.35
N GLU A 175 -17.57 -6.83 40.18
CA GLU A 175 -16.49 -5.92 39.80
C GLU A 175 -16.89 -5.04 38.61
N VAL A 176 -16.05 -4.05 38.29
CA VAL A 176 -16.18 -3.25 37.07
C VAL A 176 -15.39 -3.95 35.93
N PRO A 177 -16.05 -4.45 34.88
CA PRO A 177 -15.36 -5.15 33.79
C PRO A 177 -14.41 -4.21 33.03
N ASP A 178 -13.21 -4.71 32.69
CA ASP A 178 -12.25 -4.00 31.85
C ASP A 178 -12.76 -3.91 30.40
N CYS A 179 -13.38 -4.98 29.87
CA CYS A 179 -14.05 -4.97 28.57
C CYS A 179 -15.49 -5.51 28.67
N VAL A 180 -16.45 -4.86 28.00
CA VAL A 180 -17.80 -5.39 27.78
C VAL A 180 -18.05 -5.64 26.30
N LEU A 181 -18.33 -6.90 25.96
CA LEU A 181 -18.81 -7.28 24.64
C LEU A 181 -20.34 -7.22 24.59
N ILE A 182 -20.88 -6.62 23.53
CA ILE A 182 -22.32 -6.56 23.26
C ILE A 182 -22.64 -7.36 21.99
N ALA A 183 -23.23 -8.54 22.19
CA ALA A 183 -23.70 -9.45 21.14
C ALA A 183 -25.24 -9.40 21.02
N LEU A 184 -25.81 -8.19 21.00
CA LEU A 184 -27.24 -7.91 20.86
C LEU A 184 -27.59 -7.35 19.47
N PRO A 185 -28.88 -7.34 19.06
CA PRO A 185 -29.35 -6.59 17.91
C PRO A 185 -29.09 -5.08 18.04
N ARG A 186 -28.98 -4.40 16.89
CA ARG A 186 -28.75 -2.95 16.74
C ARG A 186 -29.61 -2.09 17.68
N GLU A 187 -30.90 -2.41 17.74
CA GLU A 187 -31.93 -1.68 18.49
C GLU A 187 -31.68 -1.66 20.01
N GLN A 188 -30.81 -2.53 20.52
CA GLN A 188 -30.51 -2.68 21.94
C GLN A 188 -29.12 -2.17 22.33
N ILE A 189 -28.27 -1.81 21.35
CA ILE A 189 -26.87 -1.40 21.60
C ILE A 189 -26.80 -0.15 22.48
N MET A 190 -27.59 0.89 22.19
CA MET A 190 -27.58 2.12 22.99
C MET A 190 -27.95 1.83 24.47
N GLY A 191 -29.00 1.05 24.72
CA GLY A 191 -29.40 0.68 26.08
C GLY A 191 -28.37 -0.17 26.83
N ALA A 192 -27.64 -1.03 26.11
CA ALA A 192 -26.52 -1.78 26.67
C ALA A 192 -25.28 -0.90 26.93
N VAL A 193 -25.01 0.09 26.07
CA VAL A 193 -23.97 1.11 26.29
C VAL A 193 -24.30 1.98 27.50
N GLU A 194 -25.54 2.40 27.70
CA GLU A 194 -25.95 3.11 28.94
C GLU A 194 -25.69 2.28 30.20
N ALA A 195 -25.89 0.96 30.16
CA ALA A 195 -25.53 0.08 31.26
C ALA A 195 -24.00 0.02 31.47
N CYS A 196 -23.21 -0.05 30.39
CA CYS A 196 -21.75 0.00 30.47
C CYS A 196 -21.23 1.32 31.07
N ILE A 197 -21.85 2.45 30.72
CA ILE A 197 -21.54 3.78 31.26
C ILE A 197 -21.86 3.83 32.76
N ARG A 198 -23.07 3.43 33.19
CA ARG A 198 -23.43 3.38 34.62
C ARG A 198 -22.51 2.47 35.45
N LYS A 199 -22.08 1.35 34.88
CA LYS A 199 -21.17 0.40 35.54
C LYS A 199 -19.70 0.87 35.58
N GLY A 200 -19.32 1.90 34.81
CA GLY A 200 -17.94 2.39 34.71
C GLY A 200 -17.00 1.47 33.91
N ALA A 201 -17.55 0.71 32.97
CA ALA A 201 -16.82 -0.26 32.15
C ALA A 201 -15.58 0.36 31.48
N GLY A 202 -14.50 -0.42 31.32
CA GLY A 202 -13.26 0.07 30.71
C GLY A 202 -13.32 0.31 29.19
N GLY A 203 -14.35 -0.22 28.54
CA GLY A 203 -14.70 0.02 27.14
C GLY A 203 -15.63 -1.05 26.61
N VAL A 204 -16.11 -0.84 25.39
CA VAL A 204 -17.12 -1.66 24.73
C VAL A 204 -16.63 -2.19 23.39
N ILE A 205 -17.00 -3.44 23.09
CA ILE A 205 -16.91 -4.03 21.75
C ILE A 205 -18.34 -4.35 21.30
N ALA A 206 -18.73 -3.93 20.08
CA ALA A 206 -20.08 -4.15 19.55
C ALA A 206 -20.06 -4.88 18.20
N TYR A 207 -20.71 -6.04 18.15
CA TYR A 207 -20.81 -6.85 16.92
C TYR A 207 -21.96 -6.44 15.97
N ALA A 208 -22.92 -5.63 16.44
CA ALA A 208 -24.12 -5.32 15.66
C ALA A 208 -23.81 -4.54 14.37
N SER A 209 -24.50 -4.89 13.30
CA SER A 209 -24.54 -4.19 12.02
C SER A 209 -25.94 -3.57 11.78
N GLY A 210 -26.12 -2.94 10.63
CA GLY A 210 -27.28 -2.12 10.26
C GLY A 210 -27.07 -0.62 10.53
N TYR A 211 -25.82 -0.15 10.60
CA TYR A 211 -25.45 1.23 10.94
C TYR A 211 -24.98 2.01 9.69
N GLY A 212 -23.95 2.86 9.76
CA GLY A 212 -23.51 3.74 8.68
C GLY A 212 -23.09 3.02 7.39
N GLU A 213 -22.72 1.73 7.47
CA GLU A 213 -22.44 0.88 6.31
C GLU A 213 -23.65 0.64 5.40
N THR A 214 -24.87 0.90 5.89
CA THR A 214 -26.09 0.83 5.07
C THR A 214 -26.27 2.03 4.14
N GLY A 215 -25.52 3.13 4.34
CA GLY A 215 -25.69 4.40 3.63
C GLY A 215 -27.00 5.16 3.93
N LEU A 216 -27.86 4.61 4.80
CA LEU A 216 -29.14 5.21 5.16
C LEU A 216 -28.94 6.35 6.18
N ALA A 217 -29.53 7.51 5.91
CA ALA A 217 -29.29 8.73 6.69
C ALA A 217 -29.65 8.58 8.17
N GLU A 218 -30.74 7.85 8.49
CA GLU A 218 -31.13 7.57 9.87
C GLU A 218 -30.14 6.64 10.58
N ARG A 219 -29.45 5.74 9.86
CA ARG A 219 -28.45 4.83 10.42
C ARG A 219 -27.09 5.48 10.63
N VAL A 220 -26.71 6.38 9.72
CA VAL A 220 -25.55 7.27 9.91
C VAL A 220 -25.77 8.18 11.13
N ALA A 221 -26.97 8.75 11.30
CA ALA A 221 -27.32 9.54 12.47
C ALA A 221 -27.35 8.72 13.78
N GLU A 222 -27.88 7.49 13.72
CA GLU A 222 -27.90 6.56 14.86
C GLU A 222 -26.48 6.17 15.32
N GLU A 223 -25.57 5.92 14.38
CA GLU A 223 -24.15 5.66 14.68
C GLU A 223 -23.43 6.91 15.21
N ALA A 224 -23.71 8.09 14.66
CA ALA A 224 -23.15 9.35 15.13
C ALA A 224 -23.60 9.67 16.57
N ALA A 225 -24.86 9.39 16.92
CA ALA A 225 -25.37 9.54 18.29
C ALA A 225 -24.70 8.55 19.25
N LEU A 226 -24.55 7.29 18.85
CA LEU A 226 -23.82 6.27 19.62
C LEU A 226 -22.36 6.69 19.90
N ARG A 227 -21.66 7.18 18.87
CA ARG A 227 -20.30 7.73 18.98
C ARG A 227 -20.24 8.92 19.94
N ALA A 228 -21.15 9.89 19.81
CA ALA A 228 -21.18 11.08 20.65
C ALA A 228 -21.37 10.71 22.12
N ARG A 229 -22.32 9.81 22.41
CA ARG A 229 -22.61 9.35 23.77
C ARG A 229 -21.44 8.60 24.42
N CYS A 230 -20.78 7.71 23.68
CA CYS A 230 -19.56 7.05 24.14
C CYS A 230 -18.44 8.05 24.44
N ARG A 231 -18.25 9.08 23.58
CA ARG A 231 -17.23 10.12 23.78
C ARG A 231 -17.49 11.01 24.99
N GLU A 232 -18.74 11.43 25.20
CA GLU A 232 -19.17 12.20 26.37
C GLU A 232 -18.88 11.45 27.67
N ALA A 233 -19.20 10.16 27.72
CA ALA A 233 -18.95 9.30 28.88
C ALA A 233 -17.48 8.88 29.07
N GLY A 234 -16.58 9.23 28.14
CA GLY A 234 -15.19 8.75 28.14
C GLY A 234 -15.02 7.26 27.87
N LEU A 235 -16.07 6.56 27.40
CA LEU A 235 -16.11 5.11 27.19
C LEU A 235 -15.61 4.75 25.77
N PRO A 236 -14.48 4.05 25.62
CA PRO A 236 -13.98 3.66 24.29
C PRO A 236 -14.88 2.60 23.62
N LEU A 237 -15.12 2.72 22.31
CA LEU A 237 -15.94 1.79 21.52
C LEU A 237 -15.16 1.22 20.32
N VAL A 238 -15.00 -0.11 20.29
CA VAL A 238 -14.54 -0.89 19.14
C VAL A 238 -15.74 -1.41 18.34
N GLY A 239 -15.66 -1.33 17.02
CA GLY A 239 -16.82 -1.48 16.14
C GLY A 239 -17.52 -0.15 15.93
N VAL A 240 -18.84 -0.12 15.65
CA VAL A 240 -19.76 -1.25 15.47
C VAL A 240 -19.40 -2.14 14.27
N ASN A 241 -20.18 -3.19 13.98
CA ASN A 241 -20.00 -4.07 12.81
C ASN A 241 -18.57 -4.68 12.75
N CYS A 242 -18.04 -5.12 13.89
CA CYS A 242 -16.70 -5.69 14.00
C CYS A 242 -16.71 -7.19 14.30
N LEU A 243 -15.57 -7.86 14.06
CA LEU A 243 -15.31 -9.25 14.43
C LEU A 243 -14.77 -9.38 15.87
N GLY A 244 -14.51 -8.25 16.52
CA GLY A 244 -13.92 -8.13 17.85
C GLY A 244 -12.40 -8.04 17.84
N ILE A 245 -11.78 -8.53 18.92
CA ILE A 245 -10.33 -8.54 19.14
C ILE A 245 -9.84 -9.91 19.60
N VAL A 246 -8.54 -10.14 19.48
CA VAL A 246 -7.83 -11.32 19.98
C VAL A 246 -6.49 -10.88 20.56
N ASP A 247 -6.29 -11.05 21.86
CA ASP A 247 -4.98 -10.89 22.52
C ASP A 247 -4.41 -12.29 22.80
N HIS A 248 -3.32 -12.67 22.13
CA HIS A 248 -2.69 -13.99 22.30
C HIS A 248 -1.76 -14.05 23.53
N VAL A 249 -1.33 -12.90 24.06
CA VAL A 249 -0.51 -12.82 25.28
C VAL A 249 -1.38 -13.17 26.49
N LEU A 250 -2.60 -12.63 26.54
CA LEU A 250 -3.60 -12.90 27.58
C LEU A 250 -4.50 -14.11 27.29
N LYS A 251 -4.46 -14.64 26.05
CA LYS A 251 -5.40 -15.64 25.51
C LYS A 251 -6.87 -15.16 25.53
N ALA A 252 -7.07 -13.86 25.34
CA ALA A 252 -8.36 -13.20 25.37
C ALA A 252 -8.97 -13.13 23.95
N GLY A 253 -9.65 -14.20 23.54
CA GLY A 253 -10.40 -14.25 22.29
C GLY A 253 -11.77 -13.58 22.39
N VAL A 254 -11.82 -12.26 22.46
CA VAL A 254 -13.09 -11.49 22.44
C VAL A 254 -13.61 -11.36 21.00
N THR A 255 -13.86 -12.51 20.38
CA THR A 255 -14.34 -12.69 19.00
C THR A 255 -15.38 -13.80 18.91
N PHE A 256 -16.27 -13.75 17.92
CA PHE A 256 -17.25 -14.80 17.62
C PHE A 256 -16.75 -15.85 16.60
N MET A 257 -15.49 -15.79 16.18
CA MET A 257 -14.97 -16.77 15.21
C MET A 257 -14.81 -18.16 15.84
N PRO A 258 -15.07 -19.24 15.09
CA PRO A 258 -14.95 -20.59 15.64
C PRO A 258 -13.49 -20.95 15.94
N GLU A 259 -13.32 -21.98 16.76
CA GLU A 259 -12.04 -22.68 17.00
C GLU A 259 -10.88 -21.91 17.64
N TYR A 260 -10.97 -20.59 17.87
CA TYR A 260 -9.91 -19.81 18.53
C TYR A 260 -9.39 -20.44 19.84
N ALA A 261 -10.26 -21.03 20.68
CA ALA A 261 -9.84 -21.70 21.91
C ALA A 261 -8.90 -22.92 21.71
N ARG A 262 -8.72 -23.41 20.49
CA ARG A 262 -7.77 -24.48 20.12
C ARG A 262 -6.40 -23.94 19.66
N LEU A 263 -6.30 -22.63 19.38
CA LEU A 263 -5.17 -22.01 18.71
C LEU A 263 -3.98 -21.80 19.65
N VAL A 264 -2.84 -22.41 19.33
CA VAL A 264 -1.59 -22.32 20.10
C VAL A 264 -0.60 -21.38 19.40
N ALA A 265 -0.95 -20.09 19.35
CA ALA A 265 -0.08 -19.04 18.82
C ALA A 265 1.09 -18.74 19.78
N PRO A 266 2.34 -18.61 19.29
CA PRO A 266 3.43 -18.03 20.08
C PRO A 266 3.17 -16.55 20.35
N ALA A 267 3.20 -16.14 21.62
CA ALA A 267 2.99 -14.75 22.01
C ALA A 267 4.17 -13.85 21.55
N GLY A 268 3.84 -12.72 20.92
CA GLY A 268 4.81 -11.76 20.39
C GLY A 268 4.79 -11.66 18.86
N GLY A 269 5.72 -10.89 18.30
CA GLY A 269 5.91 -10.79 16.85
C GLY A 269 5.06 -9.71 16.21
N VAL A 270 4.15 -10.08 15.31
CA VAL A 270 3.33 -9.12 14.55
C VAL A 270 2.03 -8.81 15.30
N ALA A 271 1.56 -7.57 15.23
CA ALA A 271 0.20 -7.20 15.59
C ALA A 271 -0.61 -6.89 14.32
N ILE A 272 -1.89 -7.24 14.30
CA ILE A 272 -2.76 -7.07 13.13
C ILE A 272 -3.83 -6.02 13.46
N THR A 273 -3.88 -4.94 12.68
CA THR A 273 -5.02 -4.02 12.68
C THR A 273 -5.69 -4.08 11.31
N SER A 274 -6.97 -4.41 11.28
CA SER A 274 -7.76 -4.45 10.04
C SER A 274 -9.05 -3.65 10.20
N GLN A 275 -9.46 -2.94 9.16
CA GLN A 275 -10.80 -2.35 9.09
C GLN A 275 -11.84 -3.47 8.86
N SER A 276 -11.67 -4.25 7.79
CA SER A 276 -12.43 -5.46 7.52
C SER A 276 -12.23 -6.52 8.59
N GLY A 277 -13.32 -6.98 9.22
CA GLY A 277 -13.29 -8.06 10.20
C GLY A 277 -12.75 -9.38 9.63
N ALA A 278 -13.36 -9.85 8.53
CA ALA A 278 -13.04 -11.15 7.94
C ALA A 278 -11.60 -11.24 7.44
N LEU A 279 -11.08 -10.17 6.81
CA LEU A 279 -9.68 -10.13 6.36
C LEU A 279 -8.69 -10.08 7.54
N GLY A 280 -9.03 -9.39 8.63
CA GLY A 280 -8.22 -9.41 9.85
C GLY A 280 -8.07 -10.82 10.43
N TYR A 281 -9.17 -11.58 10.47
CA TYR A 281 -9.15 -12.97 10.91
C TYR A 281 -8.36 -13.87 9.96
N ALA A 282 -8.51 -13.72 8.64
CA ALA A 282 -7.79 -14.52 7.65
C ALA A 282 -6.25 -14.36 7.75
N LEU A 283 -5.75 -13.18 8.13
CA LEU A 283 -4.34 -12.97 8.44
C LEU A 283 -3.93 -13.68 9.76
N MET A 284 -4.80 -13.62 10.78
CA MET A 284 -4.54 -14.21 12.11
C MET A 284 -4.43 -15.73 12.06
N GLN A 285 -5.14 -16.41 11.14
CA GLN A 285 -5.04 -17.87 10.94
C GLN A 285 -3.63 -18.37 10.58
N ALA A 286 -2.69 -17.51 10.17
CA ALA A 286 -1.27 -17.90 10.07
C ALA A 286 -0.69 -18.41 11.40
N ALA A 287 -1.29 -18.07 12.53
CA ALA A 287 -0.92 -18.62 13.84
C ALA A 287 -1.24 -20.12 13.99
N GLU A 288 -2.12 -20.70 13.16
CA GLU A 288 -2.40 -22.16 13.16
C GLU A 288 -1.17 -22.97 12.73
N ARG A 289 -0.35 -22.39 11.85
CA ARG A 289 0.98 -22.88 11.45
C ARG A 289 2.12 -22.23 12.24
N GLY A 290 1.82 -21.68 13.43
CA GLY A 290 2.77 -21.17 14.41
C GLY A 290 3.29 -19.75 14.20
N PHE A 291 2.84 -19.00 13.18
CA PHE A 291 3.30 -17.62 12.98
C PHE A 291 2.95 -16.73 14.19
N SER A 292 3.94 -16.03 14.74
CA SER A 292 3.78 -15.23 15.96
C SER A 292 2.93 -13.98 15.72
N VAL A 293 1.65 -14.08 16.11
CA VAL A 293 0.71 -12.95 16.22
C VAL A 293 0.50 -12.65 17.70
N CYS A 294 0.78 -11.41 18.13
CA CYS A 294 0.57 -10.99 19.53
C CYS A 294 -0.86 -10.51 19.80
N HIS A 295 -1.43 -9.72 18.90
CA HIS A 295 -2.71 -9.05 19.08
C HIS A 295 -3.36 -8.77 17.71
N MET A 296 -4.66 -9.01 17.58
CA MET A 296 -5.47 -8.69 16.40
C MET A 296 -6.65 -7.81 16.82
N THR A 297 -6.86 -6.69 16.12
CA THR A 297 -8.01 -5.80 16.33
C THR A 297 -8.74 -5.54 15.02
N THR A 298 -10.07 -5.61 15.04
CA THR A 298 -10.91 -5.29 13.87
C THR A 298 -11.76 -4.06 14.15
N ALA A 299 -11.66 -3.03 13.29
CA ALA A 299 -12.31 -1.75 13.53
C ALA A 299 -13.81 -1.74 13.14
N GLY A 300 -14.21 -2.55 12.15
CA GLY A 300 -15.56 -2.49 11.59
C GLY A 300 -15.85 -1.12 10.97
N ASN A 301 -16.97 -0.50 11.34
CA ASN A 301 -17.30 0.87 10.93
C ASN A 301 -16.36 1.94 11.52
N ALA A 302 -15.52 1.58 12.51
CA ALA A 302 -14.67 2.51 13.25
C ALA A 302 -15.45 3.65 13.93
N THR A 303 -16.57 3.34 14.57
CA THR A 303 -17.54 4.30 15.13
C THR A 303 -16.86 5.31 16.04
N ASP A 304 -16.20 4.87 17.12
CA ASP A 304 -15.33 5.75 17.91
C ASP A 304 -13.85 5.57 17.55
N LEU A 305 -13.30 4.39 17.85
CA LEU A 305 -11.89 4.04 17.64
C LEU A 305 -11.68 3.63 16.18
N ASP A 306 -10.68 4.23 15.54
CA ASP A 306 -10.26 3.85 14.18
C ASP A 306 -8.97 3.04 14.16
N VAL A 307 -8.58 2.57 12.97
CA VAL A 307 -7.35 1.80 12.77
C VAL A 307 -6.08 2.55 13.20
N CYS A 308 -6.11 3.88 13.34
CA CYS A 308 -4.98 4.63 13.87
C CYS A 308 -4.90 4.54 15.40
N ASP A 309 -6.03 4.59 16.11
CA ASP A 309 -6.06 4.39 17.57
C ASP A 309 -5.66 2.94 17.93
N LEU A 310 -6.18 1.96 17.19
CA LEU A 310 -5.92 0.53 17.41
C LEU A 310 -4.45 0.17 17.14
N ALA A 311 -3.88 0.63 16.02
CA ALA A 311 -2.46 0.42 15.73
C ALA A 311 -1.54 1.18 16.70
N ALA A 312 -1.92 2.40 17.15
CA ALA A 312 -1.17 3.13 18.16
C ALA A 312 -1.13 2.39 19.51
N TYR A 313 -2.22 1.72 19.90
CA TYR A 313 -2.20 0.82 21.04
C TYR A 313 -1.25 -0.36 20.83
N GLN A 314 -1.35 -1.06 19.69
CA GLN A 314 -0.47 -2.20 19.36
C GLN A 314 1.02 -1.83 19.43
N LEU A 315 1.40 -0.66 18.91
CA LEU A 315 2.76 -0.13 18.98
C LEU A 315 3.26 0.08 20.42
N SER A 316 2.38 0.31 21.39
CA SER A 316 2.74 0.43 22.81
C SER A 316 3.05 -0.92 23.49
N MET A 317 2.50 -2.04 22.99
CA MET A 317 2.65 -3.37 23.59
C MET A 317 4.11 -3.86 23.48
N PRO A 318 4.80 -4.24 24.57
CA PRO A 318 6.18 -4.76 24.53
C PRO A 318 6.38 -5.96 23.59
N GLU A 319 5.34 -6.78 23.41
CA GLU A 319 5.32 -8.02 22.65
C GLU A 319 5.22 -7.77 21.13
N CYS A 320 4.62 -6.63 20.73
CA CYS A 320 4.54 -6.20 19.34
C CYS A 320 5.90 -5.70 18.83
N ARG A 321 6.36 -6.26 17.72
CA ARG A 321 7.57 -5.87 16.99
C ARG A 321 7.28 -5.11 15.70
N ALA A 322 6.20 -5.44 15.00
CA ALA A 322 5.71 -4.74 13.81
C ALA A 322 4.18 -4.80 13.72
N VAL A 323 3.56 -3.83 13.05
CA VAL A 323 2.10 -3.84 12.79
C VAL A 323 1.83 -4.15 11.31
N ALA A 324 0.92 -5.08 11.06
CA ALA A 324 0.27 -5.29 9.77
C ALA A 324 -1.06 -4.52 9.75
N LEU A 325 -1.17 -3.50 8.90
CA LEU A 325 -2.31 -2.59 8.80
C LEU A 325 -3.08 -2.79 7.48
N ALA A 326 -4.32 -3.27 7.55
CA ALA A 326 -5.24 -3.33 6.40
C ALA A 326 -6.34 -2.26 6.56
N VAL A 327 -6.46 -1.34 5.60
CA VAL A 327 -7.35 -0.17 5.69
C VAL A 327 -8.12 0.06 4.39
N GLU A 328 -9.42 0.37 4.51
CA GLU A 328 -10.34 0.69 3.42
C GLU A 328 -10.49 2.22 3.27
N GLY A 329 -10.64 2.94 4.38
CA GLY A 329 -10.81 4.39 4.42
C GLY A 329 -10.60 5.00 5.82
N LEU A 330 -10.48 6.32 5.90
CA LEU A 330 -10.39 7.06 7.17
C LEU A 330 -11.22 8.34 7.09
N ARG A 331 -11.92 8.70 8.17
CA ARG A 331 -12.66 9.98 8.30
C ARG A 331 -11.73 11.19 8.27
N ASP A 332 -10.50 11.05 8.78
CA ASP A 332 -9.44 12.03 8.65
C ASP A 332 -8.13 11.30 8.31
N GLY A 333 -7.70 11.36 7.05
CA GLY A 333 -6.50 10.68 6.57
C GLY A 333 -5.20 11.25 7.15
N ARG A 334 -5.23 12.48 7.66
CA ARG A 334 -4.07 13.15 8.27
C ARG A 334 -3.63 12.46 9.57
N ARG A 335 -4.51 11.69 10.22
CA ARG A 335 -4.20 10.83 11.38
C ARG A 335 -3.12 9.77 11.10
N LEU A 336 -2.90 9.39 9.84
CA LEU A 336 -1.77 8.51 9.48
C LEU A 336 -0.40 9.11 9.87
N GLN A 337 -0.25 10.44 9.89
CA GLN A 337 1.00 11.07 10.31
C GLN A 337 1.26 10.89 11.80
N LEU A 338 0.23 11.10 12.63
CA LEU A 338 0.29 10.84 14.08
C LEU A 338 0.62 9.37 14.38
N LEU A 339 0.06 8.44 13.59
CA LEU A 339 0.38 7.02 13.69
C LEU A 339 1.84 6.72 13.27
N GLY A 340 2.33 7.34 12.20
CA GLY A 340 3.73 7.25 11.78
C GLY A 340 4.72 7.81 12.81
N GLU A 341 4.36 8.89 13.50
CA GLU A 341 5.10 9.42 14.63
C GLU A 341 5.08 8.48 15.84
N ALA A 342 3.93 7.86 16.16
CA ALA A 342 3.83 6.86 17.20
C ALA A 342 4.71 5.63 16.89
N ALA A 343 4.71 5.16 15.65
CA ALA A 343 5.57 4.08 15.16
C ALA A 343 7.06 4.41 15.31
N ARG A 344 7.45 5.61 14.85
CA ARG A 344 8.82 6.14 14.98
C ARG A 344 9.26 6.25 16.44
N ARG A 345 8.38 6.75 17.33
CA ARG A 345 8.62 6.88 18.78
C ARG A 345 8.73 5.54 19.50
N ALA A 346 7.96 4.54 19.06
CA ALA A 346 8.02 3.17 19.56
C ALA A 346 9.20 2.35 18.99
N GLY A 347 9.87 2.85 17.94
CA GLY A 347 10.93 2.14 17.23
C GLY A 347 10.42 0.93 16.40
N LYS A 348 9.13 0.90 16.06
CA LYS A 348 8.44 -0.26 15.47
C LYS A 348 7.83 0.09 14.11
N PRO A 349 8.11 -0.70 13.05
CA PRO A 349 7.58 -0.46 11.71
C PRO A 349 6.09 -0.81 11.58
N ILE A 350 5.43 -0.18 10.61
CA ILE A 350 4.09 -0.54 10.12
C ILE A 350 4.24 -0.96 8.65
N VAL A 351 3.69 -2.12 8.31
CA VAL A 351 3.45 -2.56 6.93
C VAL A 351 1.97 -2.33 6.63
N ALA A 352 1.66 -1.65 5.53
CA ALA A 352 0.32 -1.14 5.25
C ALA A 352 -0.21 -1.59 3.88
N LEU A 353 -1.49 -1.99 3.84
CA LEU A 353 -2.25 -2.34 2.65
C LEU A 353 -3.48 -1.44 2.55
N LYS A 354 -3.55 -0.60 1.51
CA LYS A 354 -4.78 0.11 1.14
C LYS A 354 -5.65 -0.81 0.28
N LEU A 355 -6.77 -1.25 0.82
CA LEU A 355 -7.84 -1.91 0.07
C LEU A 355 -8.57 -0.89 -0.82
N GLY A 356 -9.17 -1.32 -1.93
CA GLY A 356 -9.92 -0.41 -2.83
C GLY A 356 -9.06 0.71 -3.43
N ARG A 357 -7.99 0.35 -4.18
CA ARG A 357 -7.09 1.31 -4.88
C ARG A 357 -7.69 1.83 -6.19
N GLY A 358 -8.23 0.93 -7.03
CA GLY A 358 -8.88 1.29 -8.30
C GLY A 358 -10.34 1.75 -8.10
N GLU A 359 -10.88 2.51 -9.05
CA GLU A 359 -12.20 3.17 -8.97
C GLU A 359 -13.34 2.24 -8.52
N ALA A 360 -13.45 1.05 -9.12
CA ALA A 360 -14.48 0.07 -8.74
C ALA A 360 -14.32 -0.45 -7.29
N GLY A 361 -13.08 -0.64 -6.83
CA GLY A 361 -12.79 -1.05 -5.46
C GLY A 361 -12.96 0.09 -4.45
N ALA A 362 -12.70 1.33 -4.86
CA ALA A 362 -12.98 2.52 -4.06
C ALA A 362 -14.49 2.73 -3.90
N ALA A 363 -15.27 2.62 -4.98
CA ALA A 363 -16.74 2.67 -4.93
C ALA A 363 -17.32 1.56 -4.04
N ALA A 364 -16.79 0.33 -4.14
CA ALA A 364 -17.18 -0.77 -3.25
C ALA A 364 -16.87 -0.46 -1.77
N ALA A 365 -15.68 0.08 -1.46
CA ALA A 365 -15.30 0.44 -0.08
C ALA A 365 -16.18 1.57 0.51
N VAL A 366 -16.53 2.57 -0.30
CA VAL A 366 -17.50 3.62 0.08
C VAL A 366 -18.85 2.98 0.41
N SER A 367 -19.37 2.11 -0.47
CA SER A 367 -20.63 1.38 -0.26
C SER A 367 -20.60 0.34 0.87
N HIS A 368 -19.42 -0.04 1.36
CA HIS A 368 -19.22 -1.06 2.40
C HIS A 368 -18.94 -0.46 3.80
N THR A 369 -18.51 0.80 3.87
CA THR A 369 -18.08 1.43 5.14
C THR A 369 -18.58 2.86 5.35
N GLY A 370 -19.24 3.47 4.35
CA GLY A 370 -19.63 4.88 4.37
C GLY A 370 -18.46 5.87 4.37
N SER A 371 -17.21 5.41 4.25
CA SER A 371 -16.02 6.26 4.33
C SER A 371 -15.58 6.84 2.98
N LEU A 372 -15.08 8.08 2.98
CA LEU A 372 -14.59 8.77 1.78
C LEU A 372 -13.33 8.09 1.23
N ALA A 373 -13.34 7.76 -0.07
CA ALA A 373 -12.18 7.22 -0.76
C ALA A 373 -11.28 8.32 -1.35
N GLY A 374 -10.23 8.69 -0.62
CA GLY A 374 -9.10 9.45 -1.19
C GLY A 374 -8.40 8.65 -2.31
N SER A 375 -7.76 9.35 -3.24
CA SER A 375 -7.12 8.71 -4.41
C SER A 375 -5.96 7.77 -4.03
N ALA A 376 -5.76 6.67 -4.75
CA ALA A 376 -4.70 5.70 -4.42
C ALA A 376 -3.30 6.34 -4.36
N ALA A 377 -3.00 7.27 -5.27
CA ALA A 377 -1.74 8.03 -5.24
C ALA A 377 -1.60 8.88 -3.95
N ALA A 378 -2.68 9.45 -3.44
CA ALA A 378 -2.67 10.20 -2.18
C ALA A 378 -2.51 9.29 -0.95
N TRP A 379 -3.07 8.07 -0.99
CA TRP A 379 -2.82 7.05 0.03
C TRP A 379 -1.37 6.57 0.05
N SER A 380 -0.80 6.24 -1.11
CA SER A 380 0.62 5.90 -1.24
C SER A 380 1.53 7.04 -0.78
N ALA A 381 1.18 8.28 -1.10
CA ALA A 381 1.85 9.48 -0.58
C ALA A 381 1.75 9.56 0.96
N ALA A 382 0.57 9.36 1.54
CA ALA A 382 0.33 9.44 2.97
C ALA A 382 1.11 8.38 3.77
N PHE A 383 1.13 7.13 3.30
CA PHE A 383 1.95 6.05 3.88
C PHE A 383 3.44 6.38 3.80
N ARG A 384 3.93 6.84 2.63
CA ARG A 384 5.34 7.27 2.44
C ARG A 384 5.71 8.49 3.27
N ARG A 385 4.74 9.34 3.64
CA ARG A 385 4.95 10.50 4.52
C ARG A 385 4.98 10.10 6.00
N ALA A 386 4.12 9.15 6.39
CA ALA A 386 4.10 8.56 7.72
C ALA A 386 5.30 7.60 7.99
N GLY A 387 5.93 7.08 6.92
CA GLY A 387 7.04 6.13 7.00
C GLY A 387 6.60 4.66 7.05
N MET A 388 5.38 4.36 6.60
CA MET A 388 4.86 2.98 6.53
C MET A 388 5.38 2.29 5.26
N ALA A 389 5.65 0.99 5.35
CA ALA A 389 6.00 0.16 4.19
C ALA A 389 4.71 -0.29 3.48
N GLU A 390 4.39 0.30 2.34
CA GLU A 390 3.21 -0.06 1.56
C GLU A 390 3.43 -1.37 0.78
N VAL A 391 2.45 -2.28 0.86
CA VAL A 391 2.31 -3.46 0.01
C VAL A 391 1.06 -3.34 -0.84
N GLU A 392 1.05 -3.99 -2.02
CA GLU A 392 -0.07 -3.92 -2.97
C GLU A 392 -0.96 -5.17 -2.96
N ASP A 393 -0.46 -6.29 -2.45
CA ASP A 393 -1.18 -7.56 -2.33
C ASP A 393 -1.35 -8.02 -0.87
N PHE A 394 -2.37 -8.85 -0.65
CA PHE A 394 -2.79 -9.29 0.69
C PHE A 394 -1.81 -10.30 1.31
N ASP A 395 -1.25 -11.21 0.49
CA ASP A 395 -0.27 -12.20 0.92
C ASP A 395 1.01 -11.53 1.45
N ALA A 396 1.52 -10.52 0.73
CA ALA A 396 2.71 -9.77 1.10
C ALA A 396 2.59 -9.09 2.47
N LEU A 397 1.38 -8.72 2.91
CA LEU A 397 1.18 -7.94 4.14
C LEU A 397 1.76 -8.65 5.37
N LEU A 398 1.45 -9.94 5.56
CA LEU A 398 1.92 -10.69 6.72
C LEU A 398 3.35 -11.22 6.54
N GLU A 399 3.72 -11.66 5.33
CA GLU A 399 5.10 -12.08 5.03
C GLU A 399 6.10 -10.92 5.26
N THR A 400 5.75 -9.72 4.80
CA THR A 400 6.55 -8.49 4.97
C THR A 400 6.54 -7.99 6.41
N ALA A 401 5.40 -8.02 7.12
CA ALA A 401 5.36 -7.69 8.55
C ALA A 401 6.20 -8.66 9.38
N GLY A 402 6.22 -9.95 9.00
CA GLY A 402 7.10 -10.97 9.57
C GLY A 402 8.58 -10.66 9.34
N LEU A 403 8.98 -10.23 8.14
CA LEU A 403 10.35 -9.76 7.88
C LEU A 403 10.73 -8.59 8.80
N PHE A 404 9.92 -7.55 8.83
CA PHE A 404 10.16 -6.38 9.68
C PHE A 404 10.20 -6.71 11.19
N ALA A 405 9.39 -7.66 11.66
CA ALA A 405 9.38 -8.12 13.05
C ALA A 405 10.63 -8.93 13.45
N LYS A 406 11.22 -9.69 12.52
CA LYS A 406 12.33 -10.63 12.79
C LYS A 406 13.72 -10.07 12.42
N ALA A 407 13.84 -9.20 11.42
CA ALA A 407 15.13 -8.83 10.82
C ALA A 407 15.84 -7.59 11.40
N GLY A 408 15.15 -6.73 12.16
CA GLY A 408 15.72 -5.48 12.68
C GLY A 408 16.06 -4.47 11.57
N ARG A 409 17.18 -3.74 11.70
CA ARG A 409 17.66 -2.77 10.69
C ARG A 409 18.69 -3.42 9.73
N PRO A 410 18.66 -3.11 8.42
CA PRO A 410 19.69 -3.52 7.48
C PRO A 410 21.08 -3.08 7.92
N LYS A 411 22.07 -3.98 7.82
CA LYS A 411 23.49 -3.69 8.08
C LYS A 411 24.25 -3.22 6.83
N ALA A 412 23.74 -3.54 5.64
CA ALA A 412 24.21 -3.10 4.33
C ALA A 412 23.08 -3.27 3.29
N ARG A 413 23.33 -2.92 2.02
CA ARG A 413 22.35 -3.03 0.92
C ARG A 413 22.42 -4.34 0.13
N GLY A 414 23.59 -4.98 0.07
CA GLY A 414 23.79 -6.15 -0.79
C GLY A 414 22.89 -7.33 -0.40
N VAL A 415 22.35 -8.01 -1.40
CA VAL A 415 21.59 -9.25 -1.27
C VAL A 415 22.49 -10.41 -1.69
N ALA A 416 22.73 -11.36 -0.78
CA ALA A 416 23.41 -12.60 -1.06
C ALA A 416 22.39 -13.72 -1.31
N ILE A 417 22.56 -14.51 -2.37
CA ILE A 417 21.77 -15.73 -2.57
C ILE A 417 22.65 -16.94 -2.25
N VAL A 418 22.19 -17.85 -1.40
CA VAL A 418 22.82 -19.17 -1.19
C VAL A 418 21.78 -20.23 -1.52
N THR A 419 22.08 -21.14 -2.45
CA THR A 419 21.13 -22.12 -3.00
C THR A 419 21.80 -23.47 -3.25
N ALA A 420 21.00 -24.53 -3.35
CA ALA A 420 21.43 -25.84 -3.88
C ALA A 420 20.82 -26.11 -5.28
N SER A 421 20.25 -25.07 -5.89
CA SER A 421 19.60 -25.08 -7.21
C SER A 421 19.88 -23.76 -7.93
N GLY A 422 20.73 -23.81 -8.96
CA GLY A 422 21.03 -22.68 -9.82
C GLY A 422 19.80 -22.08 -10.51
N GLY A 423 18.79 -22.89 -10.83
CA GLY A 423 17.52 -22.38 -11.39
C GLY A 423 16.78 -21.45 -10.42
N ALA A 424 16.78 -21.77 -9.13
CA ALA A 424 16.23 -20.88 -8.10
C ALA A 424 17.15 -19.67 -7.81
N GLY A 425 18.46 -19.81 -8.07
CA GLY A 425 19.42 -18.70 -8.04
C GLY A 425 19.20 -17.69 -9.18
N ILE A 426 18.92 -18.18 -10.40
CA ILE A 426 18.57 -17.34 -11.57
C ILE A 426 17.28 -16.57 -11.28
N MET A 427 16.20 -17.25 -10.87
CA MET A 427 14.93 -16.62 -10.50
C MET A 427 15.07 -15.56 -9.40
N ALA A 428 16.00 -15.74 -8.45
CA ALA A 428 16.32 -14.73 -7.45
C ALA A 428 17.01 -13.50 -8.06
N ALA A 429 17.99 -13.71 -8.96
CA ALA A 429 18.69 -12.63 -9.67
C ALA A 429 17.75 -11.83 -10.58
N ASP A 430 16.94 -12.50 -11.40
CA ASP A 430 15.97 -11.86 -12.30
C ASP A 430 15.01 -10.94 -11.54
N HIS A 431 14.54 -11.38 -10.37
CA HIS A 431 13.65 -10.59 -9.52
C HIS A 431 14.34 -9.46 -8.77
N ALA A 432 15.62 -9.61 -8.41
CA ALA A 432 16.42 -8.57 -7.79
C ALA A 432 16.79 -7.45 -8.79
N GLU A 433 17.23 -7.81 -10.01
CA GLU A 433 17.48 -6.86 -11.09
C GLU A 433 16.20 -6.08 -11.43
N ALA A 434 15.08 -6.78 -11.63
CA ALA A 434 13.76 -6.17 -11.86
C ALA A 434 13.13 -5.49 -10.62
N LEU A 435 13.92 -5.21 -9.57
CA LEU A 435 13.59 -4.37 -8.41
C LEU A 435 14.70 -3.36 -8.06
N GLY A 436 15.82 -3.35 -8.78
CA GLY A 436 16.98 -2.49 -8.46
C GLY A 436 17.69 -2.86 -7.15
N LEU A 437 17.67 -4.14 -6.76
CA LEU A 437 18.39 -4.63 -5.58
C LEU A 437 19.86 -4.94 -5.91
N ASP A 438 20.75 -4.46 -5.04
CA ASP A 438 22.19 -4.66 -5.19
C ASP A 438 22.56 -6.14 -4.95
N MET A 439 22.97 -6.86 -5.99
CA MET A 439 23.55 -8.22 -5.89
C MET A 439 25.04 -8.23 -6.30
N PRO A 440 25.93 -7.61 -5.51
CA PRO A 440 27.35 -7.58 -5.82
C PRO A 440 28.00 -8.96 -5.63
N GLN A 441 29.25 -9.11 -6.08
CA GLN A 441 30.00 -10.37 -6.02
C GLN A 441 30.83 -10.47 -4.73
N PRO A 442 31.03 -11.68 -4.17
CA PRO A 442 31.70 -11.85 -2.87
C PRO A 442 33.14 -11.33 -2.88
N GLY A 443 33.51 -10.63 -1.83
CA GLY A 443 34.89 -10.17 -1.61
C GLY A 443 35.85 -11.34 -1.43
N ALA A 444 37.15 -11.09 -1.64
CA ALA A 444 38.17 -12.14 -1.73
C ALA A 444 38.16 -13.15 -0.56
N ALA A 445 37.93 -12.69 0.68
CA ALA A 445 37.85 -13.56 1.84
C ALA A 445 36.64 -14.51 1.82
N ALA A 446 35.45 -14.02 1.44
CA ALA A 446 34.27 -14.86 1.30
C ALA A 446 34.44 -15.82 0.11
N LYS A 447 34.88 -15.30 -1.05
CA LYS A 447 35.10 -16.06 -2.28
C LYS A 447 36.06 -17.24 -2.06
N ALA A 448 37.18 -17.04 -1.35
CA ALA A 448 38.13 -18.11 -1.03
C ALA A 448 37.52 -19.24 -0.17
N VAL A 449 36.57 -18.92 0.74
CA VAL A 449 35.85 -19.96 1.50
C VAL A 449 34.82 -20.68 0.62
N LEU A 450 34.15 -19.98 -0.29
CA LEU A 450 33.24 -20.61 -1.27
C LEU A 450 34.00 -21.57 -2.19
N GLU A 451 35.13 -21.15 -2.76
CA GLU A 451 35.98 -21.97 -3.65
C GLU A 451 36.59 -23.19 -2.93
N ALA A 452 36.72 -23.16 -1.60
CA ALA A 452 37.17 -24.31 -0.80
C ALA A 452 36.02 -25.21 -0.28
N ALA A 453 34.76 -24.80 -0.42
CA ALA A 453 33.58 -25.48 0.14
C ALA A 453 32.55 -25.95 -0.92
N ILE A 454 32.75 -25.59 -2.18
CA ILE A 454 31.87 -25.88 -3.32
C ILE A 454 32.69 -26.61 -4.40
N PRO A 455 32.20 -27.71 -5.00
CA PRO A 455 32.87 -28.36 -6.13
C PRO A 455 33.02 -27.46 -7.37
N ASP A 456 33.99 -27.74 -8.24
CA ASP A 456 34.31 -26.97 -9.46
C ASP A 456 33.12 -26.73 -10.42
N PHE A 457 32.07 -27.56 -10.34
CA PHE A 457 30.84 -27.45 -11.14
C PHE A 457 29.68 -26.73 -10.44
N GLY A 458 29.88 -26.26 -9.20
CA GLY A 458 29.01 -25.30 -8.54
C GLY A 458 29.39 -23.85 -8.88
N ALA A 459 28.89 -22.89 -8.09
CA ALA A 459 29.11 -21.47 -8.35
C ALA A 459 29.57 -20.72 -7.09
N ALA A 460 30.88 -20.58 -6.91
CA ALA A 460 31.53 -19.80 -5.84
C ALA A 460 31.46 -18.27 -6.10
N ARG A 461 30.25 -17.76 -6.31
CA ARG A 461 29.94 -16.35 -6.65
C ARG A 461 28.61 -15.92 -6.01
N ASN A 462 28.02 -14.81 -6.44
CA ASN A 462 26.62 -14.46 -6.13
C ASN A 462 25.77 -14.50 -7.42
N PRO A 463 24.68 -15.30 -7.53
CA PRO A 463 24.24 -16.35 -6.60
C PRO A 463 25.30 -17.42 -6.31
N CYS A 464 25.30 -17.90 -5.06
CA CYS A 464 26.15 -18.99 -4.59
C CYS A 464 25.38 -20.32 -4.73
N ASP A 465 25.71 -21.11 -5.75
CA ASP A 465 25.12 -22.44 -5.96
C ASP A 465 26.05 -23.54 -5.43
N LEU A 466 25.61 -24.20 -4.35
CA LEU A 466 26.28 -25.32 -3.70
C LEU A 466 26.04 -26.65 -4.45
N THR A 467 25.08 -26.67 -5.39
CA THR A 467 24.55 -27.84 -6.10
C THR A 467 23.88 -28.88 -5.18
N ALA A 468 23.28 -29.91 -5.79
CA ALA A 468 22.75 -31.06 -5.06
C ALA A 468 23.83 -31.85 -4.27
N GLN A 469 25.11 -31.76 -4.64
CA GLN A 469 26.18 -32.48 -3.93
C GLN A 469 26.47 -31.90 -2.53
N ALA A 470 25.95 -30.71 -2.20
CA ALA A 470 25.96 -30.17 -0.85
C ALA A 470 25.16 -31.00 0.18
N ALA A 471 24.39 -32.01 -0.27
CA ALA A 471 23.85 -33.04 0.62
C ALA A 471 24.92 -34.03 1.14
N GLY A 472 26.10 -34.08 0.51
CA GLY A 472 27.23 -34.96 0.86
C GLY A 472 28.22 -34.38 1.88
N ASP A 473 28.39 -33.05 1.92
CA ASP A 473 29.03 -32.34 3.05
C ASP A 473 27.98 -31.49 3.77
N PRO A 474 27.36 -31.99 4.87
CA PRO A 474 26.42 -31.21 5.68
C PRO A 474 26.96 -29.86 6.15
N THR A 475 28.28 -29.70 6.28
CA THR A 475 28.92 -28.47 6.76
C THR A 475 29.13 -27.40 5.68
N SER A 476 29.07 -27.76 4.39
CA SER A 476 29.28 -26.83 3.26
C SER A 476 28.30 -25.65 3.29
N PHE A 477 27.01 -25.93 3.56
CA PHE A 477 25.98 -24.89 3.67
C PHE A 477 26.30 -23.85 4.75
N GLY A 478 26.54 -24.29 5.99
CA GLY A 478 26.88 -23.38 7.09
C GLY A 478 28.15 -22.57 6.83
N LYS A 479 29.21 -23.19 6.28
CA LYS A 479 30.45 -22.48 5.87
C LYS A 479 30.15 -21.35 4.88
N CYS A 480 29.39 -21.65 3.80
CA CYS A 480 29.10 -20.68 2.75
C CYS A 480 28.16 -19.57 3.22
N VAL A 481 27.14 -19.89 4.03
CA VAL A 481 26.26 -18.90 4.67
C VAL A 481 27.06 -17.96 5.57
N LEU A 482 27.95 -18.48 6.44
CA LEU A 482 28.77 -17.64 7.31
C LEU A 482 29.80 -16.81 6.54
N ALA A 483 30.39 -17.34 5.47
CA ALA A 483 31.31 -16.58 4.60
C ALA A 483 30.61 -15.39 3.93
N MET A 484 29.41 -15.60 3.36
CA MET A 484 28.60 -14.52 2.80
C MET A 484 28.10 -13.56 3.89
N ALA A 485 27.75 -14.06 5.07
CA ALA A 485 27.30 -13.21 6.17
C ALA A 485 28.43 -12.37 6.78
N ALA A 486 29.68 -12.85 6.76
CA ALA A 486 30.85 -12.11 7.26
C ALA A 486 31.25 -10.94 6.34
N ASP A 487 30.99 -11.03 5.04
CA ASP A 487 31.31 -9.96 4.08
C ASP A 487 30.47 -8.69 4.39
N PRO A 488 31.10 -7.51 4.57
CA PRO A 488 30.41 -6.29 4.94
C PRO A 488 29.42 -5.78 3.87
N GLN A 489 29.53 -6.19 2.60
CA GLN A 489 28.65 -5.67 1.54
C GLN A 489 27.20 -6.19 1.62
N TYR A 490 26.99 -7.39 2.18
CA TYR A 490 25.66 -8.01 2.23
C TYR A 490 24.90 -7.66 3.51
N GLY A 491 23.66 -7.18 3.38
CA GLY A 491 22.76 -6.90 4.50
C GLY A 491 21.83 -8.07 4.86
N VAL A 492 21.62 -9.00 3.92
CA VAL A 492 20.65 -10.09 3.99
C VAL A 492 21.12 -11.28 3.14
N ILE A 493 20.80 -12.50 3.59
CA ILE A 493 20.93 -13.72 2.79
C ILE A 493 19.53 -14.21 2.41
N VAL A 494 19.35 -14.62 1.16
CA VAL A 494 18.16 -15.32 0.68
C VAL A 494 18.50 -16.77 0.41
N TYR A 495 17.70 -17.67 0.97
CA TYR A 495 17.82 -19.11 0.81
C TYR A 495 16.59 -19.67 0.07
N PRO A 496 16.72 -20.08 -1.21
CA PRO A 496 15.66 -20.77 -1.93
C PRO A 496 15.54 -22.23 -1.45
N GLN A 497 14.58 -22.49 -0.57
CA GLN A 497 14.20 -23.85 -0.20
C GLN A 497 13.35 -24.43 -1.33
N VAL A 498 13.89 -25.43 -2.05
CA VAL A 498 13.27 -26.03 -3.25
C VAL A 498 12.63 -27.41 -3.02
N TYR A 499 12.78 -27.98 -1.83
CA TYR A 499 12.21 -29.29 -1.46
C TYR A 499 11.45 -29.22 -0.14
N SER A 500 10.50 -30.13 0.09
CA SER A 500 9.80 -30.28 1.36
C SER A 500 9.81 -31.73 1.81
N HIS A 501 10.56 -32.04 2.87
CA HIS A 501 10.83 -33.39 3.35
C HIS A 501 10.76 -33.42 4.88
N HIS A 502 9.90 -34.28 5.43
CA HIS A 502 9.63 -34.37 6.87
C HIS A 502 10.88 -34.66 7.73
N GLN A 503 11.88 -35.37 7.19
CA GLN A 503 13.08 -35.75 7.94
C GLN A 503 14.20 -34.70 7.92
N THR A 504 14.27 -33.83 6.89
CA THR A 504 15.46 -32.98 6.65
C THR A 504 15.14 -31.49 6.60
N THR A 505 13.99 -31.07 6.07
CA THR A 505 13.68 -29.64 5.94
C THR A 505 13.53 -28.93 7.29
N PRO A 506 12.85 -29.49 8.32
CA PRO A 506 12.82 -28.88 9.66
C PRO A 506 14.21 -28.69 10.28
N GLY A 507 15.12 -29.65 10.05
CA GLY A 507 16.51 -29.55 10.49
C GLY A 507 17.27 -28.40 9.82
N ARG A 508 17.11 -28.23 8.50
CA ARG A 508 17.67 -27.09 7.76
C ARG A 508 17.11 -25.75 8.24
N ILE A 509 15.82 -25.67 8.60
CA ILE A 509 15.24 -24.44 9.17
C ILE A 509 15.81 -24.13 10.56
N ALA A 510 16.00 -25.14 11.42
CA ALA A 510 16.64 -24.95 12.72
C ALA A 510 18.12 -24.51 12.59
N GLU A 511 18.85 -25.07 11.62
CA GLU A 511 20.20 -24.63 11.26
C GLU A 511 20.21 -23.17 10.75
N ILE A 512 19.28 -22.79 9.87
CA ILE A 512 19.14 -21.42 9.37
C ILE A 512 18.83 -20.44 10.52
N ALA A 513 18.03 -20.84 11.51
CA ALA A 513 17.79 -20.04 12.71
C ALA A 513 19.10 -19.81 13.50
N SER A 514 19.84 -20.88 13.78
CA SER A 514 21.14 -20.82 14.46
C SER A 514 22.16 -19.95 13.70
N LEU A 515 22.24 -20.09 12.38
CA LEU A 515 23.11 -19.27 11.52
C LEU A 515 22.70 -17.79 11.51
N THR A 516 21.39 -17.51 11.52
CA THR A 516 20.83 -16.14 11.61
C THR A 516 21.26 -15.47 12.93
N GLU A 517 21.16 -16.19 14.05
CA GLU A 517 21.61 -15.73 15.36
C GLU A 517 23.14 -15.54 15.40
N GLN A 518 23.91 -16.50 14.87
CA GLN A 518 25.37 -16.48 14.87
C GLN A 518 25.98 -15.31 14.09
N CYS A 519 25.43 -14.96 12.93
CA CYS A 519 25.91 -13.83 12.12
C CYS A 519 25.20 -12.50 12.41
N GLY A 520 24.01 -12.54 13.02
CA GLY A 520 23.17 -11.38 13.27
C GLY A 520 22.76 -10.64 11.99
N LYS A 521 22.64 -11.32 10.85
CA LYS A 521 22.05 -10.83 9.59
C LYS A 521 20.86 -11.73 9.25
N PRO A 522 19.73 -11.19 8.76
CA PRO A 522 18.57 -12.01 8.43
C PRO A 522 18.89 -13.00 7.29
N ILE A 523 18.49 -14.26 7.49
CA ILE A 523 18.43 -15.28 6.43
C ILE A 523 16.95 -15.53 6.12
N ILE A 524 16.52 -15.13 4.92
CA ILE A 524 15.12 -15.22 4.49
C ILE A 524 14.91 -16.47 3.64
N VAL A 525 13.90 -17.26 3.95
CA VAL A 525 13.55 -18.46 3.19
C VAL A 525 12.53 -18.11 2.10
N ALA A 526 12.93 -18.31 0.84
CA ALA A 526 11.98 -18.41 -0.27
C ALA A 526 11.48 -19.86 -0.34
N TRP A 527 10.21 -20.08 -0.03
CA TRP A 527 9.57 -21.39 -0.09
C TRP A 527 9.01 -21.62 -1.49
N ILE A 528 9.68 -22.51 -2.23
CA ILE A 528 9.32 -22.85 -3.62
C ILE A 528 8.42 -24.11 -3.76
N PRO A 529 8.37 -25.09 -2.81
CA PRO A 529 7.45 -26.21 -2.90
C PRO A 529 5.97 -25.81 -2.79
N GLU A 530 5.15 -26.32 -3.71
CA GLU A 530 3.68 -26.24 -3.66
C GLU A 530 3.06 -26.93 -2.43
N GLN A 531 3.85 -27.63 -1.61
CA GLN A 531 3.45 -27.99 -0.25
C GLN A 531 3.56 -26.74 0.66
N LEU A 532 2.67 -25.76 0.47
CA LEU A 532 2.70 -24.43 1.11
C LEU A 532 2.64 -24.46 2.65
N GLU A 533 2.17 -25.56 3.22
CA GLU A 533 2.13 -25.85 4.67
C GLU A 533 2.97 -27.08 5.03
N GLY A 534 4.02 -27.33 4.24
CA GLY A 534 4.95 -28.42 4.47
C GLY A 534 5.72 -28.29 5.79
N PRO A 535 6.33 -29.40 6.27
CA PRO A 535 7.03 -29.44 7.56
C PRO A 535 8.12 -28.38 7.73
N GLY A 536 8.74 -27.92 6.65
CA GLY A 536 9.69 -26.80 6.68
C GLY A 536 9.03 -25.42 6.74
N ALA A 537 7.89 -25.22 6.06
CA ALA A 537 7.15 -23.96 6.10
C ALA A 537 6.62 -23.69 7.51
N VAL A 538 5.98 -24.68 8.13
CA VAL A 538 5.50 -24.58 9.53
C VAL A 538 6.63 -24.29 10.51
N ALA A 539 7.79 -24.95 10.35
CA ALA A 539 8.97 -24.69 11.17
C ALA A 539 9.54 -23.26 11.01
N ALA A 540 9.39 -22.65 9.84
CA ALA A 540 9.88 -21.30 9.56
C ALA A 540 8.87 -20.20 9.95
N ASP A 541 7.57 -20.41 9.72
CA ASP A 541 6.50 -19.56 10.27
C ASP A 541 6.63 -19.49 11.81
N ALA A 542 6.82 -20.63 12.48
CA ALA A 542 7.01 -20.75 13.93
C ALA A 542 8.38 -20.30 14.48
N SER A 543 9.37 -20.02 13.63
CA SER A 543 10.69 -19.57 14.07
C SER A 543 10.66 -18.10 14.52
N PRO A 544 11.26 -17.71 15.66
CA PRO A 544 11.33 -16.31 16.08
C PRO A 544 12.26 -15.45 15.21
N VAL A 545 13.16 -16.05 14.43
CA VAL A 545 14.23 -15.34 13.68
C VAL A 545 14.20 -15.54 12.17
N VAL A 546 13.61 -16.63 11.66
CA VAL A 546 13.55 -16.91 10.21
C VAL A 546 12.30 -16.33 9.56
N PRO A 547 12.37 -15.38 8.61
CA PRO A 547 11.23 -14.94 7.81
C PRO A 547 11.02 -15.88 6.62
N LEU A 548 9.75 -16.11 6.26
CA LEU A 548 9.33 -17.04 5.21
C LEU A 548 8.45 -16.31 4.19
N PHE A 549 8.73 -16.51 2.90
CA PHE A 549 7.89 -16.03 1.80
C PHE A 549 7.57 -17.18 0.83
N ARG A 550 6.31 -17.29 0.43
CA ARG A 550 5.82 -18.26 -0.58
C ARG A 550 5.93 -17.73 -2.02
N SER A 551 6.66 -16.63 -2.23
CA SER A 551 6.96 -16.07 -3.54
C SER A 551 8.31 -15.33 -3.52
N MET A 552 9.20 -15.67 -4.46
CA MET A 552 10.49 -15.00 -4.62
C MET A 552 10.31 -13.50 -4.97
N ARG A 553 9.28 -13.15 -5.74
CA ARG A 553 9.01 -11.74 -6.11
C ARG A 553 8.55 -10.92 -4.89
N ARG A 554 7.69 -11.48 -4.04
CA ARG A 554 7.26 -10.82 -2.79
C ARG A 554 8.42 -10.68 -1.81
N LEU A 555 9.25 -11.71 -1.66
CA LEU A 555 10.48 -11.66 -0.85
C LEU A 555 11.37 -10.49 -1.27
N MET A 556 11.73 -10.41 -2.55
CA MET A 556 12.60 -9.33 -3.03
C MET A 556 11.95 -7.95 -2.87
N ASN A 557 10.64 -7.82 -3.11
CA ASN A 557 9.95 -6.56 -2.87
C ASN A 557 9.93 -6.17 -1.38
N ALA A 558 9.77 -7.13 -0.48
CA ALA A 558 9.85 -6.92 0.97
C ALA A 558 11.26 -6.51 1.42
N VAL A 559 12.32 -7.11 0.84
CA VAL A 559 13.71 -6.68 1.06
C VAL A 559 13.93 -5.24 0.58
N ARG A 560 13.41 -4.87 -0.59
CA ARG A 560 13.46 -3.49 -1.10
C ARG A 560 12.78 -2.51 -0.13
N LEU A 561 11.54 -2.79 0.27
CA LEU A 561 10.77 -1.97 1.23
C LEU A 561 11.47 -1.86 2.60
N TRP A 562 12.07 -2.96 3.08
CA TRP A 562 12.84 -3.01 4.32
C TRP A 562 14.10 -2.14 4.26
N GLN A 563 14.82 -2.15 3.14
CA GLN A 563 15.96 -1.25 2.93
C GLN A 563 15.52 0.23 2.82
N GLU A 564 14.50 0.54 2.01
CA GLU A 564 13.99 1.90 1.81
C GLU A 564 13.49 2.56 3.10
N HIS A 565 12.74 1.81 3.92
CA HIS A 565 12.20 2.27 5.20
C HIS A 565 13.30 2.72 6.17
N TYR A 566 14.43 2.02 6.22
CA TYR A 566 15.53 2.34 7.12
C TYR A 566 16.64 3.21 6.52
N ALA A 567 16.68 3.36 5.19
CA ALA A 567 17.60 4.24 4.48
C ALA A 567 17.10 5.69 4.36
N THR A 568 15.78 5.92 4.44
CA THR A 568 15.20 7.26 4.35
C THR A 568 15.43 8.04 5.65
N PRO A 569 16.23 9.14 5.66
CA PRO A 569 16.35 9.99 6.84
C PRO A 569 15.04 10.75 7.08
N PRO A 570 14.75 11.18 8.33
CA PRO A 570 13.63 12.09 8.58
C PRO A 570 13.87 13.39 7.81
N ALA A 571 13.01 13.69 6.83
CA ALA A 571 13.05 14.96 6.13
C ALA A 571 12.76 16.09 7.13
N GLY A 572 13.63 17.10 7.18
CA GLY A 572 13.44 18.28 8.03
C GLY A 572 12.16 19.04 7.70
N GLU A 573 11.72 19.89 8.61
CA GLU A 573 10.54 20.73 8.40
C GLU A 573 10.77 21.72 7.23
N PRO A 574 9.73 22.07 6.46
CA PRO A 574 9.83 23.06 5.40
C PRO A 574 9.84 24.48 5.98
N GLU A 575 10.86 25.26 5.61
CA GLU A 575 10.96 26.67 5.98
C GLU A 575 9.87 27.52 5.29
N ALA A 576 9.33 28.50 6.01
CA ALA A 576 8.31 29.39 5.47
C ALA A 576 8.95 30.50 4.59
N PRO A 577 8.57 30.65 3.31
CA PRO A 577 9.10 31.72 2.47
C PRO A 577 8.78 33.12 3.02
N ALA A 578 9.75 34.04 2.99
CA ALA A 578 9.61 35.36 3.61
C ALA A 578 8.40 36.17 3.10
N GLY A 579 8.05 36.06 1.81
CA GLY A 579 6.88 36.72 1.23
C GLY A 579 5.56 35.96 1.38
N LEU A 580 5.51 34.84 2.10
CA LEU A 580 4.32 34.01 2.28
C LEU A 580 3.12 34.82 2.80
N ALA A 581 3.29 35.64 3.83
CA ALA A 581 2.20 36.50 4.33
C ALA A 581 1.65 37.44 3.25
N GLY A 582 2.53 38.01 2.42
CA GLY A 582 2.16 38.85 1.28
C GLY A 582 1.54 38.08 0.11
N ALA A 583 1.81 36.79 -0.03
CA ALA A 583 1.12 35.92 -0.97
C ALA A 583 -0.28 35.56 -0.46
N LEU A 584 -0.40 35.15 0.81
CA LEU A 584 -1.68 34.79 1.44
C LEU A 584 -2.66 35.97 1.55
N ALA A 585 -2.17 37.21 1.55
CA ALA A 585 -2.97 38.44 1.47
C ALA A 585 -3.36 38.84 0.03
N ALA A 586 -2.76 38.21 -0.99
CA ALA A 586 -3.06 38.42 -2.42
C ALA A 586 -3.88 37.27 -3.04
N LEU A 587 -4.34 36.32 -2.22
CA LEU A 587 -5.31 35.32 -2.66
C LEU A 587 -6.67 35.99 -2.92
N PRO A 588 -7.38 35.64 -4.01
CA PRO A 588 -8.63 36.28 -4.37
C PRO A 588 -9.80 35.79 -3.50
N ALA A 589 -10.99 36.34 -3.75
CA ALA A 589 -12.23 35.85 -3.16
C ALA A 589 -12.54 34.38 -3.57
N ARG A 590 -13.43 33.73 -2.81
CA ARG A 590 -13.91 32.37 -3.10
C ARG A 590 -14.47 32.25 -4.53
N GLY A 591 -14.26 31.10 -5.16
CA GLY A 591 -14.69 30.78 -6.53
C GLY A 591 -13.92 31.50 -7.65
N ALA A 592 -13.07 32.49 -7.36
CA ALA A 592 -12.33 33.21 -8.39
C ALA A 592 -11.15 32.42 -8.97
N VAL A 593 -10.84 32.70 -10.24
CA VAL A 593 -9.63 32.24 -10.94
C VAL A 593 -8.73 33.46 -11.18
N LEU A 594 -7.44 33.33 -10.87
CA LEU A 594 -6.45 34.37 -11.17
C LEU A 594 -6.04 34.35 -12.64
N THR A 595 -5.74 35.52 -13.21
CA THR A 595 -5.02 35.60 -14.50
C THR A 595 -3.60 35.03 -14.36
N GLU A 596 -2.97 34.70 -15.49
CA GLU A 596 -1.62 34.09 -15.50
C GLU A 596 -0.58 35.00 -14.82
N ALA A 597 -0.69 36.33 -15.02
CA ALA A 597 0.18 37.32 -14.38
C ALA A 597 -0.04 37.43 -12.86
N GLU A 598 -1.29 37.34 -12.38
CA GLU A 598 -1.61 37.33 -10.96
C GLU A 598 -1.13 36.02 -10.29
N ALA A 599 -1.35 34.88 -10.94
CA ALA A 599 -0.85 33.58 -10.50
C ALA A 599 0.68 33.57 -10.38
N LYS A 600 1.41 34.03 -11.39
CA LYS A 600 2.87 34.14 -11.33
C LYS A 600 3.35 35.20 -10.34
N THR A 601 2.63 36.31 -10.17
CA THR A 601 2.91 37.28 -9.08
C THR A 601 2.77 36.64 -7.70
N LEU A 602 1.79 35.77 -7.49
CA LEU A 602 1.62 34.99 -6.25
C LEU A 602 2.78 34.01 -6.03
N PHE A 603 3.18 33.27 -7.07
CA PHE A 603 4.29 32.31 -7.02
C PHE A 603 5.65 32.99 -6.77
N ALA A 604 5.89 34.14 -7.41
CA ALA A 604 7.08 34.95 -7.19
C ALA A 604 7.20 35.45 -5.74
N ARG A 605 6.09 35.83 -5.09
CA ARG A 605 6.08 36.23 -3.68
C ARG A 605 6.54 35.12 -2.72
N VAL A 606 6.36 33.86 -3.07
CA VAL A 606 6.89 32.73 -2.27
C VAL A 606 8.26 32.23 -2.75
N GLY A 607 8.86 32.87 -3.75
CA GLY A 607 10.22 32.52 -4.21
C GLY A 607 10.29 31.43 -5.28
N VAL A 608 9.16 31.08 -5.92
CA VAL A 608 9.20 30.34 -7.20
C VAL A 608 9.62 31.35 -8.29
N PRO A 609 10.74 31.14 -9.03
CA PRO A 609 11.15 32.09 -10.05
C PRO A 609 10.20 32.04 -11.25
N VAL A 610 9.84 33.22 -11.79
CA VAL A 610 8.91 33.39 -12.91
C VAL A 610 9.58 34.09 -14.08
N VAL A 611 9.10 33.84 -15.30
CA VAL A 611 9.59 34.52 -16.51
C VAL A 611 9.36 36.04 -16.44
N GLU A 612 10.32 36.86 -16.93
CA GLU A 612 10.07 38.30 -17.09
C GLU A 612 9.03 38.52 -18.19
N GLU A 613 7.96 39.23 -17.84
CA GLU A 613 6.84 39.50 -18.73
C GLU A 613 6.24 40.89 -18.53
N ARG A 614 5.49 41.35 -19.53
CA ARG A 614 4.77 42.64 -19.49
C ARG A 614 3.40 42.47 -20.14
N ARG A 615 2.34 42.90 -19.45
CA ARG A 615 0.98 42.96 -20.02
C ARG A 615 0.90 44.13 -21.02
N ALA A 616 0.34 43.89 -22.19
CA ALA A 616 0.13 44.88 -23.25
C ALA A 616 -1.31 44.82 -23.78
N ALA A 617 -2.02 45.94 -23.69
CA ALA A 617 -3.40 46.07 -24.16
C ALA A 617 -3.51 46.43 -25.67
N THR A 618 -2.39 46.74 -26.33
CA THR A 618 -2.30 47.12 -27.75
C THR A 618 -1.11 46.45 -28.45
N ALA A 619 -1.16 46.36 -29.78
CA ALA A 619 -0.07 45.81 -30.58
C ALA A 619 1.23 46.63 -30.46
N GLU A 620 1.09 47.95 -30.30
CA GLU A 620 2.18 48.92 -30.12
C GLU A 620 2.88 48.69 -28.78
N ALA A 621 2.12 48.66 -27.67
CA ALA A 621 2.67 48.36 -26.35
C ALA A 621 3.28 46.95 -26.29
N ALA A 622 2.74 45.99 -27.04
CA ALA A 622 3.30 44.65 -27.13
C ALA A 622 4.66 44.64 -27.86
N ALA A 623 4.79 45.42 -28.94
CA ALA A 623 6.05 45.58 -29.67
C ALA A 623 7.12 46.33 -28.86
N GLU A 624 6.73 47.36 -28.11
CA GLU A 624 7.61 48.09 -27.17
C GLU A 624 8.08 47.20 -26.02
N ALA A 625 7.16 46.44 -25.41
CA ALA A 625 7.50 45.43 -24.40
C ALA A 625 8.46 44.38 -24.95
N ALA A 626 8.24 43.89 -26.17
CA ALA A 626 9.11 42.91 -26.80
C ALA A 626 10.52 43.44 -27.08
N ALA A 627 10.64 44.69 -27.54
CA ALA A 627 11.92 45.36 -27.72
C ALA A 627 12.68 45.55 -26.40
N ALA A 628 11.97 45.85 -25.31
CA ALA A 628 12.57 45.99 -23.97
C ALA A 628 12.99 44.66 -23.34
N LEU A 629 12.22 43.59 -23.55
CA LEU A 629 12.51 42.23 -23.04
C LEU A 629 13.61 41.51 -23.84
N GLY A 630 13.75 41.86 -25.13
CA GLY A 630 14.68 41.25 -26.07
C GLY A 630 14.09 40.03 -26.80
N PHE A 631 14.28 40.00 -28.11
CA PHE A 631 13.81 38.92 -28.99
C PHE A 631 14.67 37.64 -28.87
N PRO A 632 14.12 36.44 -29.18
CA PRO A 632 12.73 36.19 -29.53
C PRO A 632 11.79 36.21 -28.33
N VAL A 633 10.54 36.62 -28.56
CA VAL A 633 9.49 36.67 -27.53
C VAL A 633 8.35 35.69 -27.81
N VAL A 634 7.53 35.50 -26.79
CA VAL A 634 6.26 34.78 -26.78
C VAL A 634 5.14 35.76 -26.49
N LEU A 635 4.03 35.66 -27.21
CA LEU A 635 2.78 36.36 -26.89
C LEU A 635 1.74 35.33 -26.44
N LYS A 636 1.10 35.56 -25.29
CA LYS A 636 -0.04 34.78 -24.78
C LYS A 636 -1.23 35.70 -24.53
N LEU A 637 -2.44 35.25 -24.83
CA LEU A 637 -3.68 35.93 -24.47
C LEU A 637 -3.77 36.09 -22.95
N ASP A 638 -4.08 37.30 -22.48
CA ASP A 638 -4.38 37.55 -21.08
C ASP A 638 -5.89 37.70 -20.88
N SER A 639 -6.49 36.75 -20.18
CA SER A 639 -7.93 36.68 -19.92
C SER A 639 -8.22 35.81 -18.70
N PRO A 640 -8.99 36.28 -17.72
CA PRO A 640 -9.46 35.46 -16.61
C PRO A 640 -10.60 34.51 -17.00
N ASP A 641 -11.27 34.78 -18.12
CA ASP A 641 -12.43 34.02 -18.59
C ASP A 641 -12.00 32.89 -19.57
N ILE A 642 -10.71 32.80 -19.93
CA ILE A 642 -10.15 31.80 -20.88
C ILE A 642 -8.86 31.19 -20.30
N ALA A 643 -8.99 30.09 -19.55
CA ALA A 643 -7.84 29.37 -18.98
C ALA A 643 -6.99 28.66 -20.06
N HIS A 644 -7.63 27.84 -20.92
CA HIS A 644 -6.95 27.01 -21.93
C HIS A 644 -6.66 27.80 -23.23
N LYS A 645 -5.80 28.83 -23.09
CA LYS A 645 -5.38 29.77 -24.15
C LYS A 645 -5.02 29.12 -25.49
N THR A 646 -4.44 27.92 -25.49
CA THR A 646 -4.04 27.20 -26.71
C THR A 646 -5.23 26.86 -27.61
N GLU A 647 -6.38 26.50 -27.04
CA GLU A 647 -7.57 26.04 -27.79
C GLU A 647 -8.19 27.15 -28.64
N VAL A 648 -8.21 28.39 -28.12
CA VAL A 648 -8.65 29.58 -28.87
C VAL A 648 -7.58 30.13 -29.82
N GLY A 649 -6.44 29.45 -29.96
CA GLY A 649 -5.28 29.91 -30.72
C GLY A 649 -4.58 31.11 -30.10
N GLY A 650 -4.68 31.28 -28.77
CA GLY A 650 -4.23 32.46 -28.02
C GLY A 650 -2.75 32.48 -27.65
N VAL A 651 -1.89 31.70 -28.31
CA VAL A 651 -0.43 31.67 -28.06
C VAL A 651 0.34 31.79 -29.38
N ARG A 652 1.41 32.59 -29.40
CA ARG A 652 2.38 32.69 -30.51
C ARG A 652 3.80 32.67 -29.97
N LEU A 653 4.63 31.79 -30.54
CA LEU A 653 6.01 31.53 -30.09
C LEU A 653 7.04 32.05 -31.12
N ARG A 654 8.29 32.21 -30.68
CA ARG A 654 9.46 32.49 -31.54
C ARG A 654 9.34 33.78 -32.38
N LEU A 655 8.68 34.80 -31.84
CA LEU A 655 8.50 36.08 -32.54
C LEU A 655 9.82 36.86 -32.49
N GLY A 656 10.48 37.01 -33.64
CA GLY A 656 11.84 37.53 -33.76
C GLY A 656 11.96 39.05 -33.88
N ASP A 657 10.86 39.76 -34.14
CA ASP A 657 10.85 41.20 -34.40
C ASP A 657 9.51 41.88 -34.04
N ALA A 658 9.49 43.21 -34.10
CA ALA A 658 8.36 44.05 -33.73
C ALA A 658 7.17 44.01 -34.72
N ALA A 659 7.36 43.55 -35.96
CA ALA A 659 6.26 43.38 -36.93
C ALA A 659 5.57 42.03 -36.71
N ALA A 660 6.33 40.96 -36.49
CA ALA A 660 5.82 39.65 -36.08
C ALA A 660 4.99 39.74 -34.78
N VAL A 661 5.41 40.56 -33.81
CA VAL A 661 4.65 40.83 -32.58
C VAL A 661 3.30 41.52 -32.84
N ARG A 662 3.25 42.54 -33.71
CA ARG A 662 1.98 43.23 -34.03
C ARG A 662 1.00 42.31 -34.77
N ALA A 663 1.50 41.50 -35.72
CA ALA A 663 0.70 40.50 -36.42
C ALA A 663 0.14 39.44 -35.43
N ALA A 664 1.01 38.88 -34.58
CA ALA A 664 0.62 37.93 -33.54
C ALA A 664 -0.43 38.48 -32.57
N PHE A 665 -0.31 39.75 -32.15
CA PHE A 665 -1.32 40.42 -31.31
C PHE A 665 -2.70 40.47 -31.99
N ALA A 666 -2.74 40.90 -33.27
CA ALA A 666 -3.98 40.99 -34.03
C ALA A 666 -4.62 39.61 -34.26
N GLU A 667 -3.81 38.58 -34.55
CA GLU A 667 -4.28 37.20 -34.66
C GLU A 667 -4.87 36.66 -33.35
N ILE A 668 -4.16 36.82 -32.23
CA ILE A 668 -4.58 36.33 -30.91
C ILE A 668 -5.90 36.99 -30.50
N MET A 669 -5.97 38.33 -30.53
CA MET A 669 -7.17 39.06 -30.11
C MET A 669 -8.34 38.83 -31.07
N GLY A 670 -8.07 38.67 -32.38
CA GLY A 670 -9.07 38.28 -33.36
C GLY A 670 -9.59 36.85 -33.17
N SER A 671 -8.73 35.92 -32.76
CA SER A 671 -9.11 34.52 -32.51
C SER A 671 -9.89 34.35 -31.21
N ALA A 672 -9.46 35.00 -30.14
CA ALA A 672 -10.17 35.00 -28.86
C ALA A 672 -11.62 35.51 -29.02
N ARG A 673 -11.81 36.65 -29.71
CA ARG A 673 -13.14 37.23 -29.97
C ARG A 673 -14.05 36.36 -30.84
N ARG A 674 -13.50 35.47 -31.68
CA ARG A 674 -14.31 34.51 -32.48
C ARG A 674 -14.77 33.31 -31.67
N HIS A 675 -13.90 32.75 -30.82
CA HIS A 675 -14.20 31.53 -30.06
C HIS A 675 -14.93 31.82 -28.74
N ALA A 676 -14.67 32.98 -28.13
CA ALA A 676 -15.24 33.40 -26.85
C ALA A 676 -15.67 34.89 -26.89
N PRO A 677 -16.73 35.24 -27.66
CA PRO A 677 -17.14 36.64 -27.89
C PRO A 677 -17.62 37.38 -26.63
N ALA A 678 -17.94 36.66 -25.54
CA ALA A 678 -18.37 37.22 -24.26
C ALA A 678 -17.23 37.35 -23.22
N ALA A 679 -16.01 36.88 -23.52
CA ALA A 679 -14.90 36.87 -22.58
C ALA A 679 -14.23 38.25 -22.44
N ARG A 680 -13.86 38.61 -21.21
CA ARG A 680 -12.98 39.74 -20.91
C ARG A 680 -11.56 39.43 -21.38
N LEU A 681 -11.05 40.26 -22.29
CA LEU A 681 -9.70 40.14 -22.84
C LEU A 681 -8.88 41.35 -22.38
N ASP A 682 -7.91 41.13 -21.49
CA ASP A 682 -7.07 42.18 -20.91
C ASP A 682 -5.87 42.56 -21.82
N GLY A 683 -5.73 41.86 -22.95
CA GLY A 683 -4.67 42.05 -23.94
C GLY A 683 -3.83 40.80 -24.11
N VAL A 684 -2.50 40.97 -24.15
CA VAL A 684 -1.53 39.87 -24.16
C VAL A 684 -0.47 40.04 -23.09
N LEU A 685 0.07 38.93 -22.61
CA LEU A 685 1.37 38.88 -21.93
C LEU A 685 2.46 38.72 -22.99
N VAL A 686 3.40 39.67 -23.01
CA VAL A 686 4.65 39.56 -23.75
C VAL A 686 5.70 38.99 -22.82
N GLN A 687 6.20 37.80 -23.14
CA GLN A 687 7.16 37.05 -22.35
C GLN A 687 8.47 36.90 -23.13
N ARG A 688 9.61 37.07 -22.46
CA ARG A 688 10.89 36.67 -23.06
C ARG A 688 10.90 35.16 -23.26
N MET A 689 11.29 34.67 -24.44
CA MET A 689 11.35 33.22 -24.65
C MET A 689 12.44 32.61 -23.75
N SER A 690 12.06 31.61 -22.95
CA SER A 690 12.98 30.94 -22.02
C SER A 690 14.18 30.31 -22.74
N ARG A 691 15.29 30.18 -22.02
CA ARG A 691 16.35 29.23 -22.40
C ARG A 691 15.76 27.81 -22.46
N GLY A 692 16.33 26.97 -23.31
CA GLY A 692 16.01 25.55 -23.35
C GLY A 692 16.31 24.88 -22.00
N GLY A 693 15.55 23.83 -21.69
CA GLY A 693 15.61 23.09 -20.43
C GLY A 693 14.64 21.92 -20.45
N VAL A 694 14.54 21.23 -19.31
CA VAL A 694 13.54 20.17 -19.09
C VAL A 694 12.24 20.82 -18.64
N GLU A 695 11.15 20.58 -19.37
CA GLU A 695 9.81 20.97 -18.93
C GLU A 695 9.34 20.05 -17.80
N LEU A 696 8.84 20.62 -16.71
CA LEU A 696 8.20 19.94 -15.58
C LEU A 696 6.80 20.50 -15.35
N ILE A 697 5.93 19.72 -14.71
CA ILE A 697 4.67 20.18 -14.13
C ILE A 697 4.87 20.31 -12.63
N LEU A 698 4.46 21.43 -12.04
CA LEU A 698 4.35 21.62 -10.59
C LEU A 698 2.89 21.95 -10.26
N GLY A 699 2.16 20.95 -9.75
CA GLY A 699 0.73 21.02 -9.49
C GLY A 699 0.42 20.99 -7.99
N GLY A 700 -0.72 21.57 -7.61
CA GLY A 700 -1.20 21.63 -6.24
C GLY A 700 -2.71 21.55 -6.18
N ARG A 701 -3.25 20.68 -5.32
CA ARG A 701 -4.70 20.50 -5.17
C ARG A 701 -5.08 20.07 -3.75
N ARG A 702 -6.29 20.40 -3.31
CA ARG A 702 -6.85 19.86 -2.05
C ARG A 702 -7.45 18.46 -2.30
N ASP A 703 -6.86 17.42 -1.72
CA ASP A 703 -7.49 16.11 -1.55
C ASP A 703 -8.51 16.17 -0.39
N GLY A 704 -9.66 15.51 -0.54
CA GLY A 704 -10.73 15.55 0.46
C GLY A 704 -10.36 14.90 1.79
N GLN A 705 -9.46 13.91 1.77
CA GLN A 705 -9.11 13.06 2.92
C GLN A 705 -7.76 13.44 3.54
N PHE A 706 -6.83 13.96 2.74
CA PHE A 706 -5.46 14.32 3.17
C PHE A 706 -5.18 15.83 3.23
N GLY A 707 -6.05 16.67 2.66
CA GLY A 707 -5.85 18.12 2.61
C GLY A 707 -4.95 18.54 1.43
N PRO A 708 -4.10 19.57 1.58
CA PRO A 708 -3.32 20.09 0.46
C PRO A 708 -2.24 19.07 0.02
N MET A 709 -2.22 18.76 -1.27
CA MET A 709 -1.27 17.85 -1.92
C MET A 709 -0.42 18.64 -2.92
N VAL A 710 0.87 18.29 -3.02
CA VAL A 710 1.79 18.81 -4.04
C VAL A 710 2.21 17.69 -5.00
N LEU A 711 2.22 18.01 -6.30
CA LEU A 711 2.61 17.14 -7.39
C LEU A 711 3.79 17.75 -8.13
N VAL A 712 4.76 16.92 -8.52
CA VAL A 712 5.75 17.26 -9.54
C VAL A 712 5.77 16.16 -10.60
N GLY A 713 6.01 16.50 -11.87
CA GLY A 713 6.09 15.53 -12.96
C GLY A 713 6.85 16.04 -14.17
N THR A 714 7.06 15.18 -15.15
CA THR A 714 7.57 15.60 -16.48
C THR A 714 6.52 16.46 -17.19
N GLY A 715 6.92 17.54 -17.84
CA GLY A 715 6.06 18.44 -18.60
C GLY A 715 6.07 18.19 -20.11
N GLY A 716 5.43 19.11 -20.83
CA GLY A 716 5.27 19.07 -22.28
C GLY A 716 4.23 18.05 -22.76
N VAL A 717 3.99 18.02 -24.07
CA VAL A 717 2.89 17.27 -24.72
C VAL A 717 2.88 15.75 -24.42
N GLN A 718 4.00 15.17 -24.01
CA GLN A 718 4.08 13.75 -23.66
C GLN A 718 3.70 13.43 -22.19
N ALA A 719 3.57 14.43 -21.32
CA ALA A 719 3.29 14.25 -19.90
C ALA A 719 1.99 13.45 -19.65
N GLU A 720 0.93 13.80 -20.36
CA GLU A 720 -0.40 13.17 -20.27
C GLU A 720 -0.39 11.68 -20.62
N LEU A 721 0.47 11.29 -21.58
CA LEU A 721 0.61 9.93 -22.07
C LEU A 721 1.33 9.04 -21.05
N TRP A 722 2.48 9.50 -20.54
CA TRP A 722 3.33 8.70 -19.65
C TRP A 722 2.87 8.71 -18.18
N LYS A 723 2.13 9.75 -17.77
CA LYS A 723 1.66 9.98 -16.39
C LYS A 723 2.80 9.88 -15.37
N ASP A 724 3.95 10.47 -15.71
CA ASP A 724 5.15 10.42 -14.90
C ASP A 724 5.15 11.54 -13.85
N VAL A 725 4.52 11.24 -12.71
CA VAL A 725 4.24 12.19 -11.63
C VAL A 725 4.57 11.59 -10.26
N ALA A 726 5.10 12.41 -9.38
CA ALA A 726 5.32 12.15 -7.97
C ALA A 726 4.41 13.07 -7.14
N LEU A 727 3.70 12.49 -6.16
CA LEU A 727 2.71 13.17 -5.32
C LEU A 727 3.08 13.02 -3.84
N ASP A 728 2.98 14.09 -3.05
CA ASP A 728 3.18 14.08 -1.60
C ASP A 728 2.18 15.03 -0.89
N ILE A 729 2.08 14.90 0.43
CA ILE A 729 1.26 15.81 1.26
C ILE A 729 2.02 17.12 1.44
N ALA A 730 1.38 18.24 1.15
CA ALA A 730 1.97 19.56 1.36
C ALA A 730 1.89 19.95 2.86
N PRO A 731 2.91 20.62 3.41
CA PRO A 731 4.12 21.08 2.76
C PRO A 731 5.24 20.03 2.73
N VAL A 732 6.14 20.11 1.75
CA VAL A 732 7.37 19.30 1.63
C VAL A 732 8.60 20.21 1.77
N SER A 733 9.64 19.74 2.44
CA SER A 733 10.94 20.43 2.50
C SER A 733 11.78 20.15 1.23
N PRO A 734 12.83 20.94 0.93
CA PRO A 734 13.59 20.79 -0.31
C PRO A 734 14.17 19.38 -0.51
N ALA A 735 14.71 18.75 0.53
CA ALA A 735 15.21 17.37 0.46
C ALA A 735 14.11 16.35 0.06
N ARG A 736 12.85 16.61 0.43
CA ARG A 736 11.71 15.76 0.05
C ARG A 736 11.20 16.08 -1.36
N ALA A 737 11.22 17.34 -1.77
CA ALA A 737 10.98 17.73 -3.16
C ALA A 737 12.04 17.14 -4.11
N GLU A 738 13.31 17.09 -3.71
CA GLU A 738 14.37 16.40 -4.45
C GLU A 738 14.09 14.89 -4.57
N ALA A 739 13.65 14.23 -3.49
CA ALA A 739 13.26 12.82 -3.54
C ALA A 739 12.06 12.58 -4.48
N MET A 740 11.09 13.50 -4.54
CA MET A 740 9.99 13.45 -5.52
C MET A 740 10.53 13.55 -6.96
N LEU A 741 11.38 14.54 -7.24
CA LEU A 741 12.02 14.73 -8.57
C LEU A 741 12.84 13.51 -9.00
N ARG A 742 13.60 12.92 -8.08
CA ARG A 742 14.40 11.69 -8.32
C ARG A 742 13.56 10.43 -8.54
N SER A 743 12.28 10.44 -8.15
CA SER A 743 11.35 9.31 -8.36
C SER A 743 10.65 9.30 -9.73
N LEU A 744 10.81 10.36 -10.52
CA LEU A 744 10.30 10.45 -11.89
C LEU A 744 11.10 9.53 -12.83
N ARG A 745 10.43 8.77 -13.71
CA ARG A 745 11.10 8.00 -14.78
C ARG A 745 11.81 8.93 -15.77
N GLY A 746 11.36 10.18 -15.90
CA GLY A 746 12.03 11.25 -16.63
C GLY A 746 13.23 11.89 -15.91
N PHE A 747 13.56 11.52 -14.66
CA PHE A 747 14.67 12.11 -13.91
C PHE A 747 16.03 12.14 -14.65
N PRO A 748 16.41 11.14 -15.48
CA PRO A 748 17.66 11.22 -16.26
C PRO A 748 17.77 12.45 -17.17
N LEU A 749 16.66 13.06 -17.59
CA LEU A 749 16.67 14.32 -18.33
C LEU A 749 17.21 15.48 -17.48
N LEU A 750 16.87 15.52 -16.19
CA LEU A 750 17.39 16.50 -15.23
C LEU A 750 18.85 16.19 -14.86
N ASP A 751 19.26 14.93 -14.89
CA ASP A 751 20.61 14.48 -14.55
C ASP A 751 21.60 14.43 -15.73
N GLY A 752 21.26 15.04 -16.88
CA GLY A 752 22.18 15.26 -18.01
C GLY A 752 22.17 14.18 -19.10
N PHE A 753 21.02 13.58 -19.38
CA PHE A 753 20.84 12.57 -20.42
C PHE A 753 21.50 12.96 -21.76
N ARG A 754 22.27 12.02 -22.34
CA ARG A 754 23.04 12.19 -23.60
C ARG A 754 23.99 13.40 -23.64
N GLY A 755 24.47 13.86 -22.49
CA GLY A 755 25.43 14.97 -22.39
C GLY A 755 24.77 16.36 -22.40
N ALA A 756 23.46 16.44 -22.17
CA ALA A 756 22.83 17.70 -21.81
C ALA A 756 23.39 18.22 -20.45
N PRO A 757 23.36 19.54 -20.19
CA PRO A 757 23.66 20.07 -18.86
C PRO A 757 22.72 19.49 -17.80
N LYS A 758 23.24 19.24 -16.59
CA LYS A 758 22.41 18.88 -15.44
C LYS A 758 21.62 20.09 -14.96
N ALA A 759 20.37 19.90 -14.55
CA ALA A 759 19.59 20.96 -13.95
C ALA A 759 20.09 21.29 -12.52
N ASP A 760 19.94 22.55 -12.06
CA ASP A 760 20.06 22.86 -10.63
C ASP A 760 18.83 22.29 -9.90
N LEU A 761 18.96 21.00 -9.56
CA LEU A 761 17.96 20.23 -8.85
C LEU A 761 17.62 20.86 -7.48
N ALA A 762 18.55 21.59 -6.87
CA ALA A 762 18.32 22.28 -5.60
C ALA A 762 17.47 23.54 -5.79
N ALA A 763 17.59 24.27 -6.91
CA ALA A 763 16.66 25.35 -7.27
C ALA A 763 15.24 24.81 -7.51
N VAL A 764 15.11 23.74 -8.30
CA VAL A 764 13.79 23.11 -8.54
C VAL A 764 13.18 22.64 -7.22
N ALA A 765 13.97 21.98 -6.36
CA ALA A 765 13.51 21.51 -5.05
C ALA A 765 13.10 22.65 -4.11
N ARG A 766 13.81 23.79 -4.10
CA ARG A 766 13.40 25.00 -3.36
C ARG A 766 12.07 25.56 -3.88
N ALA A 767 11.89 25.65 -5.20
CA ALA A 767 10.64 26.14 -5.80
C ALA A 767 9.44 25.23 -5.49
N VAL A 768 9.58 23.91 -5.64
CA VAL A 768 8.54 22.92 -5.29
C VAL A 768 8.20 22.98 -3.80
N SER A 769 9.21 23.13 -2.94
CA SER A 769 9.03 23.27 -1.49
C SER A 769 8.25 24.54 -1.15
N ALA A 770 8.67 25.71 -1.64
CA ALA A 770 8.00 26.99 -1.42
C ALA A 770 6.53 26.99 -1.92
N PHE A 771 6.30 26.43 -3.11
CA PHE A 771 4.95 26.24 -3.67
C PHE A 771 4.09 25.36 -2.75
N SER A 772 4.64 24.26 -2.21
CA SER A 772 3.91 23.41 -1.26
C SER A 772 3.58 24.12 0.06
N VAL A 773 4.43 25.04 0.53
CA VAL A 773 4.14 25.86 1.72
C VAL A 773 3.02 26.86 1.44
N LEU A 774 2.96 27.44 0.24
CA LEU A 774 1.84 28.27 -0.20
C LEU A 774 0.52 27.50 -0.16
N LEU A 775 0.46 26.28 -0.72
CA LEU A 775 -0.73 25.42 -0.67
C LEU A 775 -1.14 25.12 0.79
N ALA A 776 -0.18 24.75 1.63
CA ALA A 776 -0.44 24.41 3.03
C ALA A 776 -1.01 25.58 3.84
N ALA A 777 -0.45 26.78 3.69
CA ALA A 777 -0.85 27.98 4.44
C ALA A 777 -2.03 28.74 3.80
N ALA A 778 -2.34 28.50 2.53
CA ALA A 778 -3.61 28.91 1.92
C ALA A 778 -4.78 28.13 2.55
N GLY A 779 -4.57 26.84 2.85
CA GLY A 779 -5.60 25.94 3.34
C GLY A 779 -6.70 25.79 2.30
N GLU A 780 -7.94 26.06 2.70
CA GLU A 780 -9.09 25.93 1.79
C GLU A 780 -9.21 27.08 0.78
N ARG A 781 -8.36 28.12 0.87
CA ARG A 781 -8.42 29.28 -0.03
C ARG A 781 -7.86 29.00 -1.43
N ILE A 782 -7.12 27.91 -1.63
CA ILE A 782 -6.72 27.40 -2.95
C ILE A 782 -7.38 26.03 -3.13
N ALA A 783 -8.23 25.88 -4.14
CA ALA A 783 -8.71 24.57 -4.58
C ALA A 783 -7.63 23.87 -5.42
N GLU A 784 -7.01 24.64 -6.32
CA GLU A 784 -6.05 24.17 -7.32
C GLU A 784 -5.07 25.28 -7.70
N ALA A 785 -3.80 24.93 -7.88
CA ALA A 785 -2.78 25.79 -8.45
C ALA A 785 -1.83 24.96 -9.32
N GLU A 786 -1.31 25.54 -10.41
CA GLU A 786 -0.44 24.85 -11.35
C GLU A 786 0.59 25.80 -11.97
N VAL A 787 1.80 25.28 -12.16
CA VAL A 787 2.85 25.83 -13.02
C VAL A 787 3.18 24.77 -14.07
N ASN A 788 2.83 25.03 -15.33
CA ASN A 788 2.96 24.07 -16.42
C ASN A 788 3.23 24.77 -17.77
N PRO A 789 4.48 24.80 -18.27
CA PRO A 789 5.67 24.20 -17.68
C PRO A 789 6.40 25.07 -16.65
N LEU A 790 6.98 24.41 -15.65
CA LEU A 790 8.16 24.85 -14.91
C LEU A 790 9.40 24.38 -15.70
N ILE A 791 10.13 25.28 -16.35
CA ILE A 791 11.31 24.89 -17.13
C ILE A 791 12.53 24.85 -16.21
N ALA A 792 13.26 23.73 -16.18
CA ALA A 792 14.45 23.53 -15.36
C ALA A 792 15.73 23.41 -16.22
N GLY A 793 16.85 23.96 -15.74
CA GLY A 793 18.15 23.93 -16.40
C GLY A 793 19.31 24.15 -15.43
N ASP A 794 20.54 24.17 -15.94
CA ASP A 794 21.77 24.44 -15.18
C ASP A 794 21.76 25.83 -14.51
N TRP A 795 20.98 26.75 -15.07
CA TRP A 795 20.72 28.10 -14.57
C TRP A 795 19.61 28.21 -13.51
N GLY A 796 18.98 27.11 -13.09
CA GLY A 796 17.87 27.11 -12.11
C GLY A 796 16.55 26.58 -12.67
N CYS A 797 15.44 27.24 -12.35
CA CYS A 797 14.14 26.96 -12.94
C CYS A 797 13.29 28.23 -13.12
N LEU A 798 12.39 28.24 -14.10
CA LEU A 798 11.47 29.36 -14.39
C LEU A 798 10.06 28.84 -14.67
N ALA A 799 9.08 29.36 -13.93
CA ALA A 799 7.66 29.25 -14.25
C ALA A 799 7.34 30.19 -15.43
N VAL A 800 7.03 29.63 -16.60
CA VAL A 800 6.59 30.43 -17.76
C VAL A 800 5.08 30.63 -17.80
N ASP A 801 4.32 29.73 -17.17
CA ASP A 801 2.87 29.68 -17.08
C ASP A 801 2.42 29.58 -15.61
N GLY A 802 1.17 29.92 -15.33
CA GLY A 802 0.59 29.83 -13.99
C GLY A 802 -0.93 29.85 -14.00
N LEU A 803 -1.53 29.05 -13.12
CA LEU A 803 -2.98 28.99 -12.84
C LEU A 803 -3.21 28.90 -11.34
N VAL A 804 -4.22 29.61 -10.82
CA VAL A 804 -4.73 29.46 -9.45
C VAL A 804 -6.25 29.59 -9.46
N ARG A 805 -6.96 28.62 -8.88
CA ARG A 805 -8.39 28.67 -8.58
C ARG A 805 -8.59 28.67 -7.06
N ALA A 806 -9.35 29.63 -6.56
CA ALA A 806 -9.73 29.70 -5.16
C ALA A 806 -10.63 28.55 -4.72
N GLY A 807 -10.73 28.31 -3.41
CA GLY A 807 -11.79 27.47 -2.85
C GLY A 807 -13.18 28.05 -3.04
N GLU A 808 -14.19 27.19 -2.97
CA GLU A 808 -15.62 27.55 -3.01
C GLU A 808 -16.09 28.23 -1.71
#